data_AF-A0A9P9X015-F1
#
_entry.id   AF-A0A9P9X015-F1
#
_cell.length_a   1.000
_cell.length_b   1.000
_cell.length_c   1.000
_cell.angle_alpha   90.00
_cell.angle_beta   90.00
_cell.angle_gamma   90.00
#
_symmetry.space_group_name_H-M   'P 1'
#
loop_
_entity.id
_entity.type
_entity.pdbx_description
1 polymer ?
#
loop_
_entity_poly.entity_id
_entity_poly.type
_entity_poly.pdbx_seq_one_letter_code
_entity_poly.pdbx_strand_id
1 'polypeptide(L)'
;MAPSTQDVRKSRASDDLIMATNNSSIVSKRSVEHLYYPDEPHYFRFFVKKFRRRAPLVNRGYHLRLKVIDTLVRRFLQKQSNRKKVVVNLGCGSDVLPWQCQVRYPESCQDVTFLDVDYPDLIQKKRQIVLETPELQDLMGTWEVNDGSPIVLRSKKYCQVGCNLQQLSVLQSCLDTLFDVPNTEFLFVAEVSITYMDTKGANGVIEWAATVGNAEFCLLEQILPDGPDHPFSHTMLGHFNKMNAPLKSVHRYPTVASQEKRFKSLGWPSAESWTLWEAWSDNLFMTAAERRALDSVEPFDELEEFALFASHYFVILATTPKSEVQGHVSKVHEEADISSFQCPMTMRAYDSAQGHRRLGAAMLVREPNGGEFISHNFGQGPVGRMNSEDLYQISSQPVAPLPSVNTPSARVCHSLTDLGSAGVLLAGGRASPSTAFGDCWLFNKQLSAWERTKDLPVPLFRHSVTRLGSSTLALLAGGRKNHFETSAEYFLFDPAEGWKKCHVQSTPPALYSATLVCVGEVGSRAFTGILSGGSLEDSVINQKLYTWRLDISEPEPVLSFQQRIPKDRGLPGALARLGSSAIQSLGYTLLLGGVIEGVQLPSVYDIIVLKTTETDVRVVARLDGTDSSGVMRPFLMGSSVVHYGDGKFAILGGGATCYAMGTFWTPGSYSFRFDPKLLTQHSSGQTASRPEPIQYQETIEFSEGEKRPVE
;
A
#
# COMPACT_ATOMS: atom_id res chain seq x y z
N MET A 1 -41.33 22.72 1.41
CA MET A 1 -41.99 22.03 0.28
C MET A 1 -41.79 20.54 0.47
N ALA A 2 -42.85 19.74 0.41
CA ALA A 2 -42.70 18.28 0.43
C ALA A 2 -42.00 17.82 -0.86
N PRO A 3 -41.07 16.85 -0.78
CA PRO A 3 -40.36 16.35 -1.95
C PRO A 3 -41.33 15.69 -2.93
N SER A 4 -41.07 15.81 -4.24
CA SER A 4 -41.94 15.23 -5.27
C SER A 4 -41.89 13.69 -5.22
N THR A 5 -42.94 13.02 -5.70
CA THR A 5 -42.99 11.55 -5.80
C THR A 5 -41.85 10.96 -6.64
N GLN A 6 -41.29 11.75 -7.57
CA GLN A 6 -40.13 11.39 -8.36
C GLN A 6 -38.83 11.46 -7.54
N ASP A 7 -38.70 12.45 -6.65
CA ASP A 7 -37.55 12.60 -5.75
C ASP A 7 -37.51 11.48 -4.70
N VAL A 8 -38.67 11.08 -4.17
CA VAL A 8 -38.78 9.96 -3.20
C VAL A 8 -38.43 8.61 -3.85
N ARG A 9 -38.81 8.40 -5.12
CA ARG A 9 -38.44 7.17 -5.85
C ARG A 9 -36.94 7.13 -6.18
N LYS A 10 -36.35 8.27 -6.55
CA LYS A 10 -34.90 8.38 -6.79
C LYS A 10 -34.09 8.19 -5.50
N SER A 11 -34.57 8.71 -4.36
CA SER A 11 -33.89 8.51 -3.07
C SER A 11 -33.90 7.03 -2.66
N ARG A 12 -35.04 6.33 -2.78
CA ARG A 12 -35.14 4.90 -2.46
C ARG A 12 -34.24 4.02 -3.34
N ALA A 13 -34.20 4.28 -4.64
CA ALA A 13 -33.30 3.54 -5.54
C ALA A 13 -31.82 3.79 -5.21
N SER A 14 -31.46 5.01 -4.79
CA SER A 14 -30.11 5.31 -4.30
C SER A 14 -29.81 4.59 -2.98
N ASP A 15 -30.79 4.50 -2.07
CA ASP A 15 -30.66 3.77 -0.80
C ASP A 15 -30.44 2.27 -1.06
N ASP A 16 -31.18 1.65 -1.99
CA ASP A 16 -31.02 0.23 -2.36
C ASP A 16 -29.60 -0.13 -2.82
N LEU A 17 -28.95 0.77 -3.56
CA LEU A 17 -27.60 0.59 -4.07
C LEU A 17 -26.55 0.75 -2.95
N ILE A 18 -26.76 1.67 -2.03
CA ILE A 18 -25.92 1.80 -0.82
C ILE A 18 -26.05 0.52 0.02
N MET A 19 -27.27 0.01 0.20
CA MET A 19 -27.52 -1.25 0.91
C MET A 19 -26.82 -2.45 0.27
N ALA A 20 -26.57 -2.44 -1.05
CA ALA A 20 -25.84 -3.51 -1.74
C ALA A 20 -24.34 -3.56 -1.38
N THR A 21 -23.75 -2.45 -0.93
CA THR A 21 -22.34 -2.41 -0.50
C THR A 21 -22.07 -3.31 0.71
N ASN A 22 -23.08 -3.50 1.58
CA ASN A 22 -23.04 -4.42 2.72
C ASN A 22 -22.63 -5.84 2.27
N ASN A 23 -23.23 -6.36 1.20
CA ASN A 23 -22.95 -7.72 0.74
C ASN A 23 -21.47 -7.91 0.36
N SER A 24 -20.84 -6.91 -0.26
CA SER A 24 -19.43 -7.01 -0.65
C SER A 24 -18.49 -7.02 0.57
N SER A 25 -18.77 -6.16 1.55
CA SER A 25 -18.01 -6.05 2.80
C SER A 25 -18.12 -7.33 3.62
N ILE A 26 -19.33 -7.84 3.83
CA ILE A 26 -19.58 -9.02 4.67
C ILE A 26 -18.99 -10.30 4.05
N VAL A 27 -19.00 -10.44 2.71
CA VAL A 27 -18.28 -11.54 2.06
C VAL A 27 -16.79 -11.50 2.38
N SER A 28 -16.19 -10.31 2.44
CA SER A 28 -14.76 -10.14 2.72
C SER A 28 -14.45 -10.37 4.21
N LYS A 29 -15.29 -9.87 5.12
CA LYS A 29 -15.21 -10.19 6.56
C LYS A 29 -15.35 -11.69 6.83
N ARG A 30 -16.26 -12.39 6.13
CA ARG A 30 -16.40 -13.85 6.19
C ARG A 30 -15.17 -14.61 5.69
N SER A 31 -14.53 -14.12 4.62
CA SER A 31 -13.27 -14.69 4.12
C SER A 31 -12.18 -14.64 5.20
N VAL A 32 -12.09 -13.53 5.93
CA VAL A 32 -11.17 -13.36 7.06
C VAL A 32 -11.55 -14.26 8.23
N GLU A 33 -12.81 -14.25 8.67
CA GLU A 33 -13.31 -15.11 9.75
C GLU A 33 -12.91 -16.58 9.55
N HIS A 34 -13.10 -17.09 8.33
CA HIS A 34 -12.79 -18.48 8.01
C HIS A 34 -11.28 -18.80 8.00
N LEU A 35 -10.44 -17.87 7.56
CA LEU A 35 -9.00 -18.12 7.36
C LEU A 35 -8.13 -17.68 8.54
N TYR A 36 -8.46 -16.55 9.17
CA TYR A 36 -7.65 -15.88 10.20
C TYR A 36 -8.14 -16.19 11.62
N TYR A 37 -9.40 -16.60 11.77
CA TYR A 37 -10.01 -16.96 13.05
C TYR A 37 -10.67 -18.35 13.00
N PRO A 38 -9.94 -19.41 12.60
CA PRO A 38 -10.52 -20.75 12.41
C PRO A 38 -11.09 -21.34 13.70
N ASP A 39 -10.55 -20.95 14.85
CA ASP A 39 -10.91 -21.46 16.17
C ASP A 39 -12.01 -20.63 16.88
N GLU A 40 -12.48 -19.55 16.25
CA GLU A 40 -13.59 -18.74 16.77
C GLU A 40 -14.93 -19.16 16.14
N PRO A 41 -16.07 -18.95 16.81
CA PRO A 41 -17.39 -19.14 16.20
C PRO A 41 -17.57 -18.26 14.96
N HIS A 42 -18.01 -18.87 13.85
CA HIS A 42 -18.20 -18.17 12.58
C HIS A 42 -19.62 -17.60 12.49
N TYR A 43 -19.78 -16.29 12.70
CA TYR A 43 -21.08 -15.61 12.70
C TYR A 43 -21.44 -15.03 11.33
N PHE A 44 -20.47 -14.60 10.50
CA PHE A 44 -20.78 -14.02 9.19
C PHE A 44 -21.44 -15.04 8.25
N ARG A 45 -21.28 -16.35 8.50
CA ARG A 45 -21.92 -17.43 7.74
C ARG A 45 -23.44 -17.38 7.75
N PHE A 46 -24.06 -16.81 8.79
CA PHE A 46 -25.52 -16.70 8.90
C PHE A 46 -26.09 -15.62 7.97
N PHE A 47 -25.31 -14.57 7.71
CA PHE A 47 -25.70 -13.45 6.85
C PHE A 47 -25.29 -13.65 5.39
N VAL A 48 -24.17 -14.34 5.15
CA VAL A 48 -23.70 -14.71 3.81
C VAL A 48 -23.51 -16.21 3.79
N LYS A 49 -24.40 -16.96 3.14
CA LYS A 49 -24.39 -18.44 3.15
C LYS A 49 -23.28 -19.06 2.28
N LYS A 50 -23.00 -18.50 1.09
CA LYS A 50 -21.96 -19.02 0.19
C LYS A 50 -20.58 -18.46 0.55
N PHE A 51 -19.64 -19.34 0.90
CA PHE A 51 -18.26 -18.94 1.15
C PHE A 51 -17.61 -18.49 -0.15
N ARG A 52 -16.90 -17.35 -0.10
CA ARG A 52 -16.07 -16.87 -1.20
C ARG A 52 -14.78 -16.32 -0.62
N ARG A 53 -13.67 -17.01 -0.90
CA ARG A 53 -12.33 -16.53 -0.56
C ARG A 53 -12.02 -15.23 -1.31
N ARG A 54 -11.38 -14.27 -0.64
CA ARG A 54 -10.78 -13.09 -1.27
C ARG A 54 -9.28 -13.29 -1.47
N ALA A 55 -8.68 -12.44 -2.31
CA ALA A 55 -7.23 -12.40 -2.50
C ALA A 55 -6.51 -12.05 -1.18
N PRO A 56 -5.27 -12.52 -0.96
CA PRO A 56 -4.51 -12.25 0.27
C PRO A 56 -4.44 -10.77 0.65
N LEU A 57 -4.22 -9.88 -0.33
CA LEU A 57 -4.24 -8.43 -0.13
C LEU A 57 -5.54 -7.93 0.53
N VAL A 58 -6.69 -8.39 0.01
CA VAL A 58 -8.01 -8.00 0.53
C VAL A 58 -8.28 -8.64 1.90
N ASN A 59 -7.88 -9.89 2.12
CA ASN A 59 -8.01 -10.52 3.42
C ASN A 59 -7.18 -9.79 4.49
N ARG A 60 -5.92 -9.44 4.21
CA ARG A 60 -5.08 -8.71 5.18
C ARG A 60 -5.65 -7.35 5.55
N GLY A 61 -6.19 -6.60 4.57
CA GLY A 61 -6.81 -5.31 4.88
C GLY A 61 -8.14 -5.44 5.64
N TYR A 62 -8.97 -6.46 5.37
CA TYR A 62 -10.17 -6.71 6.17
C TYR A 62 -9.82 -7.26 7.57
N HIS A 63 -8.75 -8.05 7.70
CA HIS A 63 -8.23 -8.47 9.00
C HIS A 63 -7.82 -7.26 9.84
N LEU A 64 -7.03 -6.34 9.26
CA LEU A 64 -6.63 -5.12 9.94
C LEU A 64 -7.84 -4.23 10.31
N ARG A 65 -8.80 -4.07 9.38
CA ARG A 65 -10.05 -3.32 9.62
C ARG A 65 -10.84 -3.89 10.80
N LEU A 66 -11.03 -5.22 10.84
CA LEU A 66 -11.71 -5.90 11.95
C LEU A 66 -10.93 -5.75 13.27
N LYS A 67 -9.60 -5.93 13.23
CA LYS A 67 -8.73 -5.82 14.40
C LYS A 67 -8.76 -4.41 15.02
N VAL A 68 -8.74 -3.38 14.18
CA VAL A 68 -8.79 -1.97 14.63
C VAL A 68 -10.10 -1.67 15.36
N ILE A 69 -11.25 -2.03 14.75
CA ILE A 69 -12.56 -1.83 15.39
C ILE A 69 -12.67 -2.65 16.68
N ASP A 70 -12.29 -3.93 16.65
CA ASP A 70 -12.30 -4.81 17.84
C ASP A 70 -11.46 -4.23 18.98
N THR A 71 -10.26 -3.72 18.68
CA THR A 71 -9.35 -3.12 19.67
C THR A 71 -9.97 -1.88 20.33
N LEU A 72 -10.55 -0.97 19.56
CA LEU A 72 -11.16 0.26 20.10
C LEU A 72 -12.45 -0.03 20.86
N VAL A 73 -13.27 -0.96 20.37
CA VAL A 73 -14.46 -1.42 21.09
C VAL A 73 -14.06 -2.08 22.40
N ARG A 74 -13.09 -2.99 22.39
CA ARG A 74 -12.54 -3.62 23.60
C ARG A 74 -12.06 -2.57 24.61
N ARG A 75 -11.36 -1.52 24.15
CA ARG A 75 -10.89 -0.44 25.02
C ARG A 75 -12.04 0.25 25.74
N PHE A 76 -13.14 0.54 25.04
CA PHE A 76 -14.36 1.07 25.64
C PHE A 76 -15.01 0.08 26.61
N LEU A 77 -15.12 -1.20 26.23
CA LEU A 77 -15.70 -2.25 27.08
C LEU A 77 -14.92 -2.42 28.40
N GLN A 78 -13.60 -2.29 28.37
CA GLN A 78 -12.70 -2.48 29.53
C GLN A 78 -12.48 -1.22 30.37
N LYS A 79 -12.89 -0.04 29.88
CA LYS A 79 -12.82 1.23 30.64
C LYS A 79 -13.56 1.14 31.97
N GLN A 80 -12.96 1.54 33.09
CA GLN A 80 -13.67 1.53 34.37
C GLN A 80 -14.74 2.63 34.39
N SER A 81 -15.98 2.26 34.75
CA SER A 81 -17.11 3.19 34.78
C SER A 81 -18.23 2.68 35.67
N ASN A 82 -18.89 3.61 36.37
CA ASN A 82 -20.10 3.35 37.14
C ASN A 82 -21.38 3.56 36.32
N ARG A 83 -21.25 3.94 35.05
CA ARG A 83 -22.36 4.22 34.13
C ARG A 83 -22.67 2.99 33.30
N LYS A 84 -23.93 2.88 32.86
CA LYS A 84 -24.32 1.88 31.85
C LYS A 84 -23.52 2.14 30.58
N LYS A 85 -23.03 1.10 29.92
CA LYS A 85 -22.34 1.23 28.63
C LYS A 85 -23.19 0.75 27.48
N VAL A 86 -23.17 1.51 26.40
CA VAL A 86 -23.87 1.18 25.16
C VAL A 86 -22.93 1.34 23.97
N VAL A 87 -22.86 0.31 23.13
CA VAL A 87 -22.16 0.37 21.83
C VAL A 87 -23.20 0.52 20.74
N VAL A 88 -23.20 1.65 20.03
CA VAL A 88 -24.14 1.97 18.95
C VAL A 88 -23.44 1.81 17.61
N ASN A 89 -23.81 0.80 16.83
CA ASN A 89 -23.26 0.57 15.50
C ASN A 89 -24.12 1.27 14.43
N LEU A 90 -23.60 2.37 13.89
CA LEU A 90 -24.28 3.25 12.94
C LEU A 90 -24.03 2.79 11.51
N GLY A 91 -25.09 2.34 10.84
CA GLY A 91 -24.99 1.68 9.54
C GLY A 91 -24.40 0.27 9.69
N CYS A 92 -24.95 -0.49 10.64
CA CYS A 92 -24.41 -1.77 11.07
C CYS A 92 -24.43 -2.87 9.98
N GLY A 93 -25.22 -2.70 8.91
CA GLY A 93 -25.43 -3.72 7.89
C GLY A 93 -25.67 -5.11 8.50
N SER A 94 -24.90 -6.09 8.04
CA SER A 94 -24.90 -7.44 8.63
C SER A 94 -23.68 -7.72 9.52
N ASP A 95 -23.13 -6.69 10.16
CA ASP A 95 -22.05 -6.84 11.12
C ASP A 95 -22.45 -7.75 12.29
N VAL A 96 -21.48 -8.47 12.84
CA VAL A 96 -21.62 -9.45 13.90
C VAL A 96 -20.84 -9.08 15.17
N LEU A 97 -20.34 -7.84 15.25
CA LEU A 97 -19.59 -7.28 16.38
C LEU A 97 -20.20 -7.60 17.75
N PRO A 98 -21.54 -7.51 17.99
CA PRO A 98 -22.10 -7.85 19.29
C PRO A 98 -21.80 -9.28 19.73
N TRP A 99 -21.94 -10.26 18.84
CA TRP A 99 -21.69 -11.67 19.13
C TRP A 99 -20.19 -11.96 19.27
N GLN A 100 -19.34 -11.36 18.43
CA GLN A 100 -17.89 -11.48 18.57
C GLN A 100 -17.41 -10.94 19.93
N CYS A 101 -17.93 -9.79 20.38
CA CYS A 101 -17.57 -9.22 21.68
C CYS A 101 -18.02 -10.10 22.85
N GLN A 102 -19.23 -10.68 22.80
CA GLN A 102 -19.70 -11.59 23.87
C GLN A 102 -18.80 -12.83 24.00
N VAL A 103 -18.27 -13.36 22.88
CA VAL A 103 -17.36 -14.52 22.90
C VAL A 103 -15.96 -14.12 23.36
N ARG A 104 -15.39 -13.04 22.80
CA ARG A 104 -14.00 -12.64 23.07
C ARG A 104 -13.83 -11.99 24.45
N TYR A 105 -14.86 -11.26 24.91
CA TYR A 105 -14.81 -10.40 26.09
C TYR A 105 -16.03 -10.58 27.03
N PRO A 106 -16.38 -11.82 27.43
CA PRO A 106 -17.64 -12.09 28.15
C PRO A 106 -17.79 -11.29 29.45
N GLU A 107 -16.71 -11.12 30.22
CA GLU A 107 -16.70 -10.35 31.47
C GLU A 107 -16.97 -8.86 31.22
N SER A 108 -16.27 -8.28 30.24
CA SER A 108 -16.43 -6.86 29.88
C SER A 108 -17.79 -6.57 29.22
N CYS A 109 -18.49 -7.60 28.75
CA CYS A 109 -19.80 -7.49 28.10
C CYS A 109 -21.00 -7.78 29.02
N GLN A 110 -20.79 -8.06 30.32
CA GLN A 110 -21.88 -8.45 31.24
C GLN A 110 -22.98 -7.39 31.32
N ASP A 111 -22.60 -6.12 31.54
CA ASP A 111 -23.51 -4.98 31.69
C ASP A 111 -23.46 -4.00 30.51
N VAL A 112 -23.15 -4.52 29.32
CA VAL A 112 -23.14 -3.72 28.08
C VAL A 112 -24.37 -4.04 27.24
N THR A 113 -24.94 -3.02 26.60
CA THR A 113 -25.99 -3.19 25.58
C THR A 113 -25.46 -2.76 24.22
N PHE A 114 -25.61 -3.61 23.21
CA PHE A 114 -25.28 -3.29 21.83
C PHE A 114 -26.54 -2.81 21.11
N LEU A 115 -26.45 -1.73 20.33
CA LEU A 115 -27.53 -1.19 19.54
C LEU A 115 -27.10 -1.12 18.08
N ASP A 116 -27.75 -1.91 17.23
CA ASP A 116 -27.56 -1.86 15.79
C ASP A 116 -28.56 -0.90 15.15
N VAL A 117 -28.06 0.01 14.32
CA VAL A 117 -28.87 0.99 13.59
C VAL A 117 -28.55 0.89 12.10
N ASP A 118 -29.58 0.73 11.27
CA ASP A 118 -29.47 0.82 9.80
C ASP A 118 -30.84 1.15 9.20
N TYR A 119 -30.91 1.27 7.88
CA TYR A 119 -32.17 1.43 7.15
C TYR A 119 -33.18 0.37 7.57
N PRO A 120 -34.48 0.73 7.68
CA PRO A 120 -35.53 -0.20 8.10
C PRO A 120 -35.51 -1.55 7.37
N ASP A 121 -35.32 -1.54 6.05
CA ASP A 121 -35.34 -2.76 5.24
C ASP A 121 -34.16 -3.71 5.54
N LEU A 122 -32.97 -3.17 5.84
CA LEU A 122 -31.81 -3.98 6.23
C LEU A 122 -31.97 -4.52 7.65
N ILE A 123 -32.43 -3.70 8.57
CA ILE A 123 -32.67 -4.11 9.95
C ILE A 123 -33.76 -5.18 10.04
N GLN A 124 -34.83 -5.09 9.23
CA GLN A 124 -35.84 -6.14 9.16
C GLN A 124 -35.28 -7.48 8.69
N LYS A 125 -34.41 -7.48 7.66
CA LYS A 125 -33.70 -8.69 7.22
C LYS A 125 -32.77 -9.25 8.29
N LYS A 126 -32.03 -8.37 8.98
CA LYS A 126 -31.14 -8.77 10.08
C LYS A 126 -31.94 -9.37 11.25
N ARG A 127 -33.06 -8.73 11.62
CA ARG A 127 -34.00 -9.20 12.65
C ARG A 127 -34.46 -10.61 12.36
N GLN A 128 -34.92 -10.85 11.13
CA GLN A 128 -35.37 -12.19 10.71
C GLN A 128 -34.27 -13.23 10.89
N ILE A 129 -33.06 -12.97 10.40
CA ILE A 129 -31.93 -13.91 10.53
C ILE A 129 -31.60 -14.18 12.00
N VAL A 130 -31.59 -13.14 12.85
CA VAL A 130 -31.32 -13.29 14.30
C VAL A 130 -32.39 -14.16 14.97
N LEU A 131 -33.68 -13.90 14.71
CA LEU A 131 -34.80 -14.65 15.29
C LEU A 131 -34.95 -16.08 14.74
N GLU A 132 -34.40 -16.37 13.57
CA GLU A 132 -34.43 -17.71 12.97
C GLU A 132 -33.16 -18.54 13.28
N THR A 133 -32.13 -17.94 13.88
CA THR A 133 -30.84 -18.59 14.16
C THR A 133 -30.63 -18.79 15.67
N PRO A 134 -30.72 -20.04 16.19
CA PRO A 134 -30.56 -20.32 17.61
C PRO A 134 -29.25 -19.80 18.21
N GLU A 135 -28.12 -19.97 17.50
CA GLU A 135 -26.80 -19.54 17.99
C GLU A 135 -26.69 -18.03 18.21
N LEU A 136 -27.49 -17.23 17.50
CA LEU A 136 -27.54 -15.77 17.69
C LEU A 136 -28.46 -15.37 18.86
N GLN A 137 -29.46 -16.19 19.18
CA GLN A 137 -30.42 -15.95 20.25
C GLN A 137 -29.86 -16.34 21.62
N ASP A 138 -29.21 -17.49 21.71
CA ASP A 138 -28.67 -18.04 22.95
C ASP A 138 -27.71 -17.07 23.66
N LEU A 139 -27.02 -16.22 22.89
CA LEU A 139 -26.07 -15.23 23.41
C LEU A 139 -26.72 -13.97 24.01
N MET A 140 -27.99 -13.68 23.69
CA MET A 140 -28.60 -12.36 23.96
C MET A 140 -29.94 -12.40 24.72
N GLY A 141 -30.51 -13.59 24.94
CA GLY A 141 -31.59 -13.82 25.90
C GLY A 141 -33.00 -13.55 25.37
N THR A 142 -33.94 -13.19 26.26
CA THR A 142 -35.36 -12.98 25.92
C THR A 142 -35.58 -11.70 25.11
N TRP A 143 -36.46 -11.79 24.09
CA TRP A 143 -36.69 -10.74 23.11
C TRP A 143 -38.08 -10.11 23.23
N GLU A 144 -38.12 -8.79 23.03
CA GLU A 144 -39.32 -8.04 22.68
C GLU A 144 -39.26 -7.70 21.19
N VAL A 145 -40.25 -8.16 20.42
CA VAL A 145 -40.38 -7.89 18.98
C VAL A 145 -41.49 -6.88 18.79
N ASN A 146 -41.19 -5.76 18.11
CA ASN A 146 -42.18 -4.71 17.84
C ASN A 146 -42.34 -4.51 16.34
N ASP A 147 -43.56 -4.66 15.85
CA ASP A 147 -43.90 -4.36 14.47
C ASP A 147 -44.46 -2.93 14.36
N GLY A 148 -43.94 -2.15 13.41
CA GLY A 148 -44.35 -0.76 13.19
C GLY A 148 -43.67 0.29 14.08
N SER A 149 -42.72 -0.12 14.93
CA SER A 149 -41.84 0.78 15.69
C SER A 149 -40.46 0.89 15.03
N PRO A 150 -39.77 2.04 15.12
CA PRO A 150 -38.35 2.12 14.77
C PRO A 150 -37.48 1.17 15.60
N ILE A 151 -37.84 0.89 16.87
CA ILE A 151 -37.18 -0.13 17.70
C ILE A 151 -37.80 -1.49 17.38
N VAL A 152 -37.20 -2.24 16.46
CA VAL A 152 -37.82 -3.46 15.91
C VAL A 152 -37.57 -4.71 16.75
N LEU A 153 -36.50 -4.69 17.55
CA LEU A 153 -36.06 -5.79 18.41
C LEU A 153 -35.36 -5.23 19.64
N ARG A 154 -35.67 -5.77 20.81
CA ARG A 154 -35.07 -5.36 22.09
C ARG A 154 -34.82 -6.57 22.99
N SER A 155 -33.69 -6.54 23.69
CA SER A 155 -33.35 -7.41 24.82
C SER A 155 -32.50 -6.62 25.82
N LYS A 156 -32.06 -7.25 26.91
CA LYS A 156 -31.14 -6.62 27.87
C LYS A 156 -29.78 -6.27 27.25
N LYS A 157 -29.26 -7.13 26.36
CA LYS A 157 -27.89 -7.03 25.81
C LYS A 157 -27.83 -6.53 24.36
N TYR A 158 -28.93 -6.59 23.62
CA TYR A 158 -28.95 -6.26 22.20
C TYR A 158 -30.28 -5.65 21.74
N CYS A 159 -30.19 -4.57 20.98
CA CYS A 159 -31.32 -3.86 20.38
C CYS A 159 -31.07 -3.62 18.89
N GLN A 160 -32.15 -3.53 18.10
CA GLN A 160 -32.10 -3.15 16.69
C GLN A 160 -33.07 -2.01 16.41
N VAL A 161 -32.58 -0.97 15.72
CA VAL A 161 -33.36 0.20 15.32
C VAL A 161 -33.31 0.38 13.81
N GLY A 162 -34.47 0.28 13.17
CA GLY A 162 -34.65 0.57 11.75
C GLY A 162 -34.86 2.07 11.54
N CYS A 163 -33.81 2.80 11.19
CA CYS A 163 -33.84 4.25 11.03
C CYS A 163 -32.85 4.71 9.96
N ASN A 164 -33.28 5.64 9.09
CA ASN A 164 -32.34 6.39 8.27
C ASN A 164 -31.51 7.30 9.20
N LEU A 165 -30.18 7.22 9.13
CA LEU A 165 -29.28 7.97 10.00
C LEU A 165 -29.44 9.50 9.91
N GLN A 166 -30.05 10.02 8.84
CA GLN A 166 -30.36 11.45 8.71
C GLN A 166 -31.56 11.89 9.56
N GLN A 167 -32.37 10.96 10.08
CA GLN A 167 -33.54 11.24 10.91
C GLN A 167 -33.15 11.31 12.39
N LEU A 168 -32.33 12.31 12.74
CA LEU A 168 -31.71 12.45 14.06
C LEU A 168 -32.72 12.53 15.21
N SER A 169 -33.89 13.13 15.00
CA SER A 169 -34.95 13.20 16.03
C SER A 169 -35.54 11.82 16.35
N VAL A 170 -35.65 10.94 15.35
CA VAL A 170 -36.11 9.56 15.54
C VAL A 170 -35.06 8.75 16.29
N LEU A 171 -33.78 8.92 15.93
CA LEU A 171 -32.67 8.29 16.64
C LEU A 171 -32.63 8.72 18.11
N GLN A 172 -32.72 10.02 18.39
CA GLN A 172 -32.76 10.55 19.74
C GLN A 172 -33.93 9.96 20.54
N SER A 173 -35.13 9.96 19.97
CA SER A 173 -36.31 9.38 20.61
C SER A 173 -36.14 7.88 20.92
N CYS A 174 -35.48 7.13 20.03
CA CYS A 174 -35.15 5.73 20.29
C CYS A 174 -34.17 5.57 21.45
N LEU A 175 -33.11 6.39 21.51
CA LEU A 175 -32.15 6.35 22.62
C LEU A 175 -32.81 6.70 23.95
N ASP A 176 -33.63 7.76 23.99
CA ASP A 176 -34.35 8.18 25.20
C ASP A 176 -35.35 7.10 25.67
N THR A 177 -35.92 6.34 24.74
CA THR A 177 -36.83 5.22 25.06
C THR A 177 -36.07 4.00 25.58
N LEU A 178 -34.87 3.75 25.07
CA LEU A 178 -34.09 2.57 25.39
C LEU A 178 -33.22 2.73 26.65
N PHE A 179 -32.75 3.94 26.93
CA PHE A 179 -31.69 4.20 27.91
C PHE A 179 -31.93 5.47 28.73
N ASP A 180 -31.43 5.46 29.97
CA ASP A 180 -31.25 6.67 30.77
C ASP A 180 -29.98 7.40 30.29
N VAL A 181 -30.15 8.22 29.25
CA VAL A 181 -29.05 8.87 28.50
C VAL A 181 -28.07 9.61 29.43
N PRO A 182 -28.49 10.44 30.40
CA PRO A 182 -27.57 11.10 31.35
C PRO A 182 -26.64 10.16 32.14
N ASN A 183 -27.10 8.94 32.44
CA ASN A 183 -26.36 7.94 33.23
C ASN A 183 -25.73 6.83 32.38
N THR A 184 -25.64 7.05 31.06
CA THR A 184 -25.10 6.10 30.10
C THR A 184 -23.84 6.67 29.43
N GLU A 185 -22.86 5.82 29.17
CA GLU A 185 -21.73 6.08 28.28
C GLU A 185 -21.96 5.40 26.95
N PHE A 186 -21.73 6.13 25.86
CA PHE A 186 -21.96 5.63 24.50
C PHE A 186 -20.65 5.52 23.74
N LEU A 187 -20.44 4.41 23.03
CA LEU A 187 -19.49 4.32 21.93
C LEU A 187 -20.28 4.21 20.63
N PHE A 188 -20.19 5.23 19.79
CA PHE A 188 -20.70 5.19 18.43
C PHE A 188 -19.63 4.61 17.51
N VAL A 189 -19.98 3.60 16.73
CA VAL A 189 -19.11 3.00 15.71
C VAL A 189 -19.73 3.26 14.35
N ALA A 190 -19.00 3.92 13.46
CA ALA A 190 -19.38 4.13 12.07
C ALA A 190 -18.26 3.56 11.18
N GLU A 191 -18.44 2.33 10.70
CA GLU A 191 -17.41 1.60 9.95
C GLU A 191 -17.76 1.56 8.45
N VAL A 192 -17.27 2.53 7.69
CA VAL A 192 -17.54 2.71 6.24
C VAL A 192 -19.05 2.77 5.97
N SER A 193 -19.76 3.57 6.77
CA SER A 193 -21.21 3.74 6.67
C SER A 193 -21.60 5.17 6.30
N ILE A 194 -21.20 6.16 7.11
CA ILE A 194 -21.59 7.57 6.90
C ILE A 194 -20.88 8.23 5.71
N THR A 195 -19.83 7.60 5.15
CA THR A 195 -19.13 8.08 3.94
C THR A 195 -20.03 8.17 2.70
N TYR A 196 -21.13 7.41 2.65
CA TYR A 196 -22.10 7.41 1.55
C TYR A 196 -23.16 8.51 1.69
N MET A 197 -23.28 9.12 2.87
CA MET A 197 -24.17 10.25 3.12
C MET A 197 -23.56 11.52 2.54
N ASP A 198 -24.40 12.47 2.12
CA ASP A 198 -23.87 13.80 1.80
C ASP A 198 -23.20 14.41 3.04
N THR A 199 -22.27 15.34 2.81
CA THR A 199 -21.45 15.91 3.87
C THR A 199 -22.28 16.54 4.99
N LYS A 200 -23.43 17.14 4.66
CA LYS A 200 -24.32 17.74 5.67
C LYS A 200 -24.96 16.65 6.53
N GLY A 201 -25.48 15.59 5.92
CA GLY A 201 -26.03 14.44 6.63
C GLY A 201 -25.00 13.76 7.53
N ALA A 202 -23.81 13.48 7.02
CA ALA A 202 -22.73 12.85 7.80
C ALA A 202 -22.26 13.73 8.97
N ASN A 203 -22.11 15.04 8.74
CA ASN A 203 -21.78 15.98 9.82
C ASN A 203 -22.89 16.07 10.87
N GLY A 204 -24.15 16.03 10.45
CA GLY A 204 -25.29 16.04 11.37
C GLY A 204 -25.28 14.85 12.33
N VAL A 205 -24.91 13.65 11.86
CA VAL A 205 -24.75 12.46 12.71
C VAL A 205 -23.63 12.64 13.73
N ILE A 206 -22.46 13.14 13.29
CA ILE A 206 -21.30 13.37 14.17
C ILE A 206 -21.63 14.42 15.23
N GLU A 207 -22.26 15.53 14.83
CA GLU A 207 -22.64 16.63 15.72
C GLU A 207 -23.72 16.18 16.72
N TRP A 208 -24.74 15.47 16.27
CA TRP A 208 -25.78 14.92 17.14
C TRP A 208 -25.20 13.95 18.18
N ALA A 209 -24.33 13.03 17.76
CA ALA A 209 -23.71 12.07 18.67
C ALA A 209 -22.91 12.75 19.80
N ALA A 210 -22.33 13.94 19.53
CA ALA A 210 -21.67 14.74 20.56
C ALA A 210 -22.62 15.27 21.64
N THR A 211 -23.92 15.38 21.34
CA THR A 211 -24.95 15.89 22.27
C THR A 211 -25.55 14.81 23.18
N VAL A 212 -25.30 13.52 22.90
CA VAL A 212 -25.88 12.37 23.64
C VAL A 212 -25.24 12.18 25.03
N GLY A 213 -24.34 13.08 25.45
CA GLY A 213 -23.73 13.09 26.78
C GLY A 213 -22.28 12.62 26.76
N ASN A 214 -21.92 11.68 27.65
CA ASN A 214 -20.56 11.12 27.70
C ASN A 214 -20.42 10.07 26.59
N ALA A 215 -19.76 10.46 25.50
CA ALA A 215 -19.72 9.67 24.29
C ALA A 215 -18.29 9.58 23.72
N GLU A 216 -18.05 8.47 23.04
CA GLU A 216 -16.91 8.22 22.17
C GLU A 216 -17.44 7.94 20.75
N PHE A 217 -16.71 8.36 19.72
CA PHE A 217 -17.07 8.12 18.31
C PHE A 217 -15.89 7.52 17.56
N CYS A 218 -16.03 6.26 17.16
CA CYS A 218 -15.10 5.52 16.33
C CYS A 218 -15.56 5.59 14.87
N LEU A 219 -14.89 6.39 14.05
CA LEU A 219 -15.12 6.46 12.61
C LEU A 219 -13.96 5.80 11.86
N LEU A 220 -14.28 4.83 10.99
CA LEU A 220 -13.33 4.24 10.04
C LEU A 220 -13.87 4.42 8.63
N GLU A 221 -13.22 5.25 7.81
CA GLU A 221 -13.64 5.50 6.42
C GLU A 221 -12.45 5.91 5.52
N GLN A 222 -12.71 6.19 4.25
CA GLN A 222 -11.70 6.52 3.25
C GLN A 222 -11.23 7.98 3.34
N ILE A 223 -10.01 8.24 2.85
CA ILE A 223 -9.40 9.55 2.64
C ILE A 223 -8.66 9.60 1.30
N LEU A 224 -8.28 10.81 0.87
CA LEU A 224 -7.55 11.09 -0.36
C LEU A 224 -6.27 11.87 -0.02
N PRO A 225 -5.28 11.23 0.65
CA PRO A 225 -4.15 11.92 1.27
C PRO A 225 -3.32 12.75 0.28
N ASP A 226 -3.28 12.33 -0.99
CA ASP A 226 -2.55 13.01 -2.07
C ASP A 226 -3.50 13.38 -3.24
N GLY A 227 -4.74 13.73 -2.88
CA GLY A 227 -5.77 14.19 -3.82
C GLY A 227 -6.50 13.09 -4.59
N PRO A 228 -7.55 13.47 -5.35
CA PRO A 228 -8.37 12.55 -6.13
C PRO A 228 -7.67 11.99 -7.38
N ASP A 229 -6.64 12.70 -7.87
CA ASP A 229 -5.91 12.33 -9.09
C ASP A 229 -4.78 11.33 -8.84
N HIS A 230 -4.44 11.07 -7.56
CA HIS A 230 -3.53 9.98 -7.23
C HIS A 230 -4.10 8.65 -7.77
N PRO A 231 -3.31 7.81 -8.46
CA PRO A 231 -3.83 6.62 -9.14
C PRO A 231 -4.70 5.68 -8.31
N PHE A 232 -4.34 5.47 -7.04
CA PHE A 232 -5.17 4.67 -6.12
C PHE A 232 -6.49 5.39 -5.81
N SER A 233 -6.44 6.67 -5.44
CA SER A 233 -7.62 7.52 -5.16
C SER A 233 -8.59 7.53 -6.34
N HIS A 234 -8.06 7.79 -7.54
CA HIS A 234 -8.85 7.84 -8.78
C HIS A 234 -9.57 6.52 -9.03
N THR A 235 -8.85 5.40 -8.90
CA THR A 235 -9.39 4.06 -9.10
C THR A 235 -10.45 3.72 -8.05
N MET A 236 -10.20 4.05 -6.78
CA MET A 236 -11.14 3.85 -5.67
C MET A 236 -12.44 4.65 -5.89
N LEU A 237 -12.32 5.94 -6.22
CA LEU A 237 -13.48 6.79 -6.53
C LEU A 237 -14.27 6.25 -7.73
N GLY A 238 -13.59 5.86 -8.80
CA GLY A 238 -14.19 5.25 -9.98
C GLY A 238 -14.99 3.98 -9.66
N HIS A 239 -14.44 3.12 -8.80
CA HIS A 239 -15.11 1.91 -8.32
C HIS A 239 -16.43 2.21 -7.60
N PHE A 240 -16.40 3.11 -6.61
CA PHE A 240 -17.58 3.50 -5.84
C PHE A 240 -18.63 4.23 -6.69
N ASN A 241 -18.19 5.06 -7.64
CA ASN A 241 -19.07 5.72 -8.60
C ASN A 241 -19.77 4.69 -9.51
N LYS A 242 -19.04 3.69 -10.01
CA LYS A 242 -19.62 2.61 -10.83
C LYS A 242 -20.65 1.77 -10.09
N MET A 243 -20.50 1.62 -8.78
CA MET A 243 -21.49 0.95 -7.91
C MET A 243 -22.67 1.86 -7.51
N ASN A 244 -22.70 3.12 -7.95
CA ASN A 244 -23.66 4.14 -7.51
C ASN A 244 -23.67 4.35 -5.99
N ALA A 245 -22.53 4.16 -5.33
CA ALA A 245 -22.33 4.41 -3.90
C ALA A 245 -21.14 5.37 -3.71
N PRO A 246 -21.21 6.60 -4.24
CA PRO A 246 -20.08 7.53 -4.22
C PRO A 246 -19.66 7.88 -2.80
N LEU A 247 -18.34 8.04 -2.61
CA LEU A 247 -17.77 8.56 -1.37
C LEU A 247 -17.92 10.08 -1.38
N LYS A 248 -18.79 10.65 -0.54
CA LYS A 248 -19.20 12.06 -0.69
C LYS A 248 -18.37 13.01 0.16
N SER A 249 -18.00 12.60 1.38
CA SER A 249 -17.28 13.47 2.32
C SER A 249 -15.79 13.61 2.02
N VAL A 250 -15.20 12.69 1.26
CA VAL A 250 -13.75 12.60 1.01
C VAL A 250 -13.17 13.80 0.27
N HIS A 251 -13.95 14.53 -0.53
CA HIS A 251 -13.49 15.77 -1.17
C HIS A 251 -13.44 16.95 -0.21
N ARG A 252 -14.28 16.96 0.83
CA ARG A 252 -14.30 18.01 1.86
C ARG A 252 -13.29 17.74 2.98
N TYR A 253 -13.12 16.46 3.31
CA TYR A 253 -12.23 16.01 4.37
C TYR A 253 -11.23 14.95 3.84
N PRO A 254 -10.28 15.35 2.97
CA PRO A 254 -9.40 14.42 2.25
C PRO A 254 -8.26 13.85 3.09
N THR A 255 -7.98 14.39 4.27
CA THR A 255 -6.83 13.98 5.10
C THR A 255 -7.25 13.71 6.55
N VAL A 256 -6.45 12.94 7.29
CA VAL A 256 -6.70 12.70 8.72
C VAL A 256 -6.77 14.03 9.50
N ALA A 257 -5.85 14.96 9.22
CA ALA A 257 -5.87 16.29 9.82
C ALA A 257 -7.17 17.08 9.53
N SER A 258 -7.76 16.91 8.35
CA SER A 258 -9.05 17.53 8.01
C SER A 258 -10.22 16.88 8.75
N GLN A 259 -10.15 15.57 9.03
CA GLN A 259 -11.14 14.84 9.82
C GLN A 259 -11.03 15.20 11.31
N GLU A 260 -9.83 15.38 11.87
CA GLU A 260 -9.68 15.89 13.23
C GLU A 260 -10.29 17.29 13.39
N LYS A 261 -10.04 18.18 12.43
CA LYS A 261 -10.67 19.52 12.39
C LYS A 261 -12.18 19.42 12.31
N ARG A 262 -12.71 18.48 11.50
CA ARG A 262 -14.15 18.19 11.40
C ARG A 262 -14.73 17.81 12.75
N PHE A 263 -14.19 16.81 13.43
CA PHE A 263 -14.68 16.38 14.74
C PHE A 263 -14.63 17.50 15.79
N LYS A 264 -13.50 18.24 15.87
CA LYS A 264 -13.37 19.39 16.77
C LYS A 264 -14.44 20.46 16.51
N SER A 265 -14.73 20.75 15.24
CA SER A 265 -15.76 21.73 14.87
C SER A 265 -17.19 21.26 15.16
N LEU A 266 -17.41 19.95 15.33
CA LEU A 266 -18.72 19.33 15.55
C LEU A 266 -18.91 18.86 17.00
N GLY A 267 -18.24 19.50 17.95
CA GLY A 267 -18.46 19.27 19.38
C GLY A 267 -17.58 18.21 20.05
N TRP A 268 -16.55 17.71 19.37
CA TRP A 268 -15.63 16.71 19.93
C TRP A 268 -14.28 17.32 20.33
N PRO A 269 -14.06 17.71 21.59
CA PRO A 269 -12.87 18.45 22.02
C PRO A 269 -11.57 17.64 21.97
N SER A 270 -11.64 16.30 21.96
CA SER A 270 -10.48 15.41 21.97
C SER A 270 -10.67 14.29 20.95
N ALA A 271 -9.58 13.90 20.30
CA ALA A 271 -9.58 12.79 19.35
C ALA A 271 -8.20 12.15 19.24
N GLU A 272 -8.19 10.85 18.99
CA GLU A 272 -7.02 10.08 18.56
C GLU A 272 -7.23 9.59 17.13
N SER A 273 -6.20 9.60 16.29
CA SER A 273 -6.36 9.32 14.87
C SER A 273 -5.18 8.55 14.28
N TRP A 274 -5.45 7.62 13.36
CA TRP A 274 -4.44 6.85 12.64
C TRP A 274 -4.88 6.66 11.19
N THR A 275 -3.95 6.64 10.24
CA THR A 275 -4.19 5.84 9.03
C THR A 275 -4.21 4.36 9.40
N LEU A 276 -4.81 3.49 8.58
CA LEU A 276 -4.66 2.05 8.84
C LEU A 276 -3.20 1.61 8.67
N TRP A 277 -2.39 2.32 7.89
CA TRP A 277 -0.97 2.00 7.74
C TRP A 277 -0.14 2.33 9.00
N GLU A 278 -0.53 3.35 9.76
CA GLU A 278 -0.01 3.59 11.12
C GLU A 278 -0.51 2.53 12.09
N ALA A 279 -1.81 2.20 12.04
CA ALA A 279 -2.37 1.17 12.90
C ALA A 279 -1.69 -0.19 12.71
N TRP A 280 -1.20 -0.50 11.50
CA TRP A 280 -0.44 -1.72 11.23
C TRP A 280 0.87 -1.81 12.04
N SER A 281 1.60 -0.71 12.19
CA SER A 281 2.87 -0.68 12.93
C SER A 281 2.73 -0.34 14.42
N ASP A 282 1.56 0.14 14.84
CA ASP A 282 1.26 0.47 16.24
C ASP A 282 0.91 -0.78 17.07
N ASN A 283 1.65 -0.98 18.18
CA ASN A 283 1.45 -2.10 19.09
C ASN A 283 0.09 -2.08 19.82
N LEU A 284 -0.65 -0.96 19.78
CA LEU A 284 -2.03 -0.92 20.24
C LEU A 284 -2.91 -1.91 19.45
N PHE A 285 -2.71 -2.00 18.13
CA PHE A 285 -3.56 -2.80 17.25
C PHE A 285 -2.90 -4.11 16.80
N MET A 286 -1.59 -4.06 16.54
CA MET A 286 -0.84 -5.18 15.97
C MET A 286 0.54 -5.26 16.62
N THR A 287 0.81 -6.35 17.33
CA THR A 287 2.16 -6.67 17.79
C THR A 287 3.00 -7.24 16.65
N ALA A 288 4.33 -7.18 16.78
CA ALA A 288 5.24 -7.81 15.82
C ALA A 288 5.02 -9.34 15.69
N ALA A 289 4.60 -9.99 16.78
CA ALA A 289 4.28 -11.42 16.78
C ALA A 289 3.02 -11.71 15.95
N GLU A 290 1.95 -10.92 16.14
CA GLU A 290 0.73 -11.05 15.35
C GLU A 290 0.99 -10.80 13.87
N ARG A 291 1.76 -9.76 13.51
CA ARG A 291 2.12 -9.50 12.10
C ARG A 291 2.86 -10.67 11.46
N ARG A 292 3.85 -11.25 12.15
CA ARG A 292 4.57 -12.44 11.66
C ARG A 292 3.67 -13.66 11.53
N ALA A 293 2.72 -13.84 12.46
CA ALA A 293 1.80 -14.98 12.42
C ALA A 293 0.92 -14.97 11.16
N LEU A 294 0.62 -13.80 10.59
CA LEU A 294 -0.17 -13.68 9.35
C LEU A 294 0.52 -14.31 8.13
N ASP A 295 1.84 -14.43 8.11
CA ASP A 295 2.57 -15.09 7.02
C ASP A 295 2.30 -16.61 6.99
N SER A 296 1.85 -17.19 8.11
CA SER A 296 1.45 -18.61 8.20
C SER A 296 0.02 -18.87 7.74
N VAL A 297 -0.82 -17.83 7.66
CA VAL A 297 -2.24 -17.95 7.26
C VAL A 297 -2.36 -18.13 5.75
N GLU A 298 -1.67 -17.30 4.99
CA GLU A 298 -1.60 -17.40 3.53
C GLU A 298 -0.37 -16.73 2.93
N PRO A 299 0.14 -17.21 1.77
CA PRO A 299 1.26 -16.57 1.09
C PRO A 299 0.94 -15.13 0.67
N PHE A 300 1.82 -14.20 1.01
CA PHE A 300 1.63 -12.78 0.76
C PHE A 300 2.95 -12.07 0.47
N ASP A 301 2.98 -11.21 -0.55
CA ASP A 301 4.11 -10.33 -0.82
C ASP A 301 3.72 -9.00 -1.49
N GLU A 302 2.44 -8.59 -1.38
CA GLU A 302 1.88 -7.37 -1.99
C GLU A 302 1.92 -6.19 -1.00
N LEU A 303 3.02 -6.05 -0.25
CA LEU A 303 3.11 -5.12 0.89
C LEU A 303 3.01 -3.64 0.44
N GLU A 304 3.53 -3.28 -0.73
CA GLU A 304 3.35 -1.92 -1.28
C GLU A 304 1.88 -1.60 -1.56
N GLU A 305 1.12 -2.54 -2.12
CA GLU A 305 -0.32 -2.36 -2.38
C GLU A 305 -1.13 -2.31 -1.08
N PHE A 306 -0.71 -3.08 -0.08
CA PHE A 306 -1.31 -3.04 1.25
C PHE A 306 -1.08 -1.70 1.92
N ALA A 307 0.14 -1.14 1.84
CA ALA A 307 0.45 0.19 2.34
C ALA A 307 -0.34 1.28 1.61
N LEU A 308 -0.51 1.19 0.28
CA LEU A 308 -1.38 2.10 -0.48
C LEU A 308 -2.82 2.04 0.05
N PHE A 309 -3.42 0.85 0.14
CA PHE A 309 -4.76 0.70 0.71
C PHE A 309 -4.85 1.30 2.12
N ALA A 310 -3.95 0.89 3.00
CA ALA A 310 -4.00 1.25 4.42
C ALA A 310 -3.73 2.74 4.66
N SER A 311 -3.07 3.43 3.72
CA SER A 311 -2.88 4.89 3.76
C SER A 311 -4.09 5.69 3.25
N HIS A 312 -5.01 5.05 2.50
CA HIS A 312 -6.24 5.69 2.00
C HIS A 312 -7.46 5.39 2.89
N TYR A 313 -7.24 4.77 4.04
CA TYR A 313 -8.24 4.54 5.08
C TYR A 313 -7.69 5.05 6.40
N PHE A 314 -8.56 5.61 7.23
CA PHE A 314 -8.19 6.07 8.57
C PHE A 314 -9.17 5.56 9.61
N VAL A 315 -8.75 5.62 10.86
CA VAL A 315 -9.63 5.50 12.02
C VAL A 315 -9.43 6.71 12.93
N ILE A 316 -10.52 7.26 13.46
CA ILE A 316 -10.48 8.29 14.50
C ILE A 316 -11.37 7.84 15.65
N LEU A 317 -10.88 8.00 16.88
CA LEU A 317 -11.68 7.87 18.10
C LEU A 317 -11.77 9.24 18.77
N ALA A 318 -12.94 9.87 18.67
CA ALA A 318 -13.22 11.16 19.28
C ALA A 318 -13.96 10.99 20.62
N THR A 319 -13.75 11.89 21.58
CA THR A 319 -14.40 11.84 22.91
C THR A 319 -15.03 13.18 23.28
N THR A 320 -16.24 13.16 23.84
CA THR A 320 -16.90 14.39 24.35
C THR A 320 -16.31 14.88 25.68
N PRO A 321 -15.92 14.00 26.64
CA PRO A 321 -15.12 14.46 27.76
C PRO A 321 -13.77 14.95 27.24
N LYS A 322 -13.40 16.17 27.66
CA LYS A 322 -12.08 16.71 27.34
C LYS A 322 -11.02 15.85 28.05
N SER A 323 -10.14 15.24 27.28
CA SER A 323 -8.97 14.55 27.82
C SER A 323 -7.92 15.59 28.20
N GLU A 324 -7.30 15.43 29.36
CA GLU A 324 -6.13 16.22 29.76
C GLU A 324 -4.85 15.76 29.06
N VAL A 325 -4.83 14.50 28.60
CA VAL A 325 -3.70 13.92 27.87
C VAL A 325 -4.03 13.92 26.38
N GLN A 326 -3.12 14.45 25.57
CA GLN A 326 -3.20 14.33 24.13
C GLN A 326 -2.92 12.88 23.73
N GLY A 327 -3.91 12.21 23.14
CA GLY A 327 -3.73 10.86 22.61
C GLY A 327 -3.01 10.87 21.26
N HIS A 328 -2.98 9.72 20.58
CA HIS A 328 -2.22 9.58 19.33
C HIS A 328 -2.78 10.50 18.23
N VAL A 329 -1.91 11.23 17.55
CA VAL A 329 -2.25 12.05 16.38
C VAL A 329 -1.49 11.51 15.18
N SER A 330 -2.22 11.19 14.12
CA SER A 330 -1.65 10.69 12.87
C SER A 330 -0.55 11.61 12.35
N LYS A 331 0.53 11.02 11.85
CA LYS A 331 1.69 11.72 11.32
C LYS A 331 1.27 12.60 10.15
N VAL A 332 1.75 13.84 10.18
CA VAL A 332 1.72 14.74 9.04
C VAL A 332 3.14 14.85 8.51
N HIS A 333 3.34 14.50 7.24
CA HIS A 333 4.61 14.76 6.58
C HIS A 333 4.66 16.22 6.16
N GLU A 334 5.27 17.06 7.01
CA GLU A 334 5.55 18.45 6.67
C GLU A 334 6.48 18.52 5.45
N GLU A 335 6.32 19.56 4.63
CA GLU A 335 7.28 19.86 3.59
C GLU A 335 8.60 20.26 4.25
N ALA A 336 9.62 19.43 4.03
CA ALA A 336 10.98 19.75 4.40
C ALA A 336 11.46 20.94 3.58
N ASP A 337 12.31 21.77 4.17
CA ASP A 337 13.01 22.85 3.47
C ASP A 337 14.11 22.27 2.57
N ILE A 338 13.67 21.64 1.47
CA ILE A 338 14.51 21.05 0.43
C ILE A 338 14.17 21.76 -0.88
N SER A 339 15.22 22.25 -1.56
CA SER A 339 15.09 22.88 -2.87
C SER A 339 14.34 21.99 -3.87
N SER A 340 13.30 22.54 -4.48
CA SER A 340 12.60 21.89 -5.61
C SER A 340 13.21 22.30 -6.93
N PHE A 341 13.43 21.33 -7.82
CA PHE A 341 13.91 21.57 -9.17
C PHE A 341 12.96 21.00 -10.20
N GLN A 342 12.54 21.87 -11.11
CA GLN A 342 11.71 21.48 -12.24
C GLN A 342 12.56 20.74 -13.26
N CYS A 343 12.18 19.50 -13.54
CA CYS A 343 12.86 18.61 -14.47
C CYS A 343 11.99 18.40 -15.71
N PRO A 344 12.46 18.79 -16.91
CA PRO A 344 11.72 18.52 -18.14
C PRO A 344 11.43 17.03 -18.29
N MET A 345 10.15 16.71 -18.44
CA MET A 345 9.65 15.35 -18.61
C MET A 345 8.76 15.28 -19.84
N THR A 346 8.70 14.13 -20.47
CA THR A 346 7.81 13.85 -21.60
C THR A 346 7.18 12.48 -21.39
N MET A 347 5.88 12.39 -21.65
CA MET A 347 5.12 11.16 -21.56
C MET A 347 4.63 10.77 -22.96
N ARG A 348 4.77 9.51 -23.32
CA ARG A 348 4.18 8.93 -24.52
C ARG A 348 3.10 7.94 -24.09
N ALA A 349 1.85 8.30 -24.38
CA ALA A 349 0.72 7.43 -24.09
C ALA A 349 0.80 6.16 -24.94
N TYR A 350 0.32 5.05 -24.40
CA TYR A 350 0.14 3.82 -25.16
C TYR A 350 -1.12 3.91 -26.04
N ASP A 351 -1.03 3.42 -27.28
CA ASP A 351 -2.14 3.47 -28.24
C ASP A 351 -3.24 2.41 -27.93
N SER A 352 -3.01 1.50 -26.97
CA SER A 352 -3.95 0.44 -26.53
C SER A 352 -3.52 -0.16 -25.16
N ALA A 353 -3.95 -1.39 -24.81
CA ALA A 353 -3.53 -2.12 -23.60
C ALA A 353 -2.08 -2.66 -23.64
N GLN A 354 -1.21 -1.97 -24.39
CA GLN A 354 0.21 -2.27 -24.59
C GLN A 354 1.06 -1.72 -23.43
N GLY A 355 2.26 -2.28 -23.23
CA GLY A 355 3.22 -1.79 -22.22
C GLY A 355 2.73 -1.88 -20.76
N HIS A 356 1.60 -2.57 -20.51
CA HIS A 356 1.06 -2.83 -19.18
C HIS A 356 1.87 -3.91 -18.50
N ARG A 357 2.96 -3.51 -17.84
CA ARG A 357 3.89 -4.41 -17.15
C ARG A 357 4.31 -3.82 -15.81
N ARG A 358 4.26 -4.63 -14.74
CA ARG A 358 4.74 -4.26 -13.41
C ARG A 358 5.59 -5.36 -12.80
N LEU A 359 6.49 -5.01 -11.87
CA LEU A 359 7.42 -5.94 -11.22
C LEU A 359 8.31 -6.71 -12.21
N GLY A 360 8.47 -6.16 -13.41
CA GLY A 360 9.49 -6.52 -14.39
C GLY A 360 10.73 -5.62 -14.19
N ALA A 361 11.74 -5.86 -15.00
CA ALA A 361 12.95 -5.06 -14.98
C ALA A 361 13.37 -4.69 -16.40
N ALA A 362 13.76 -3.44 -16.59
CA ALA A 362 14.16 -2.91 -17.88
C ALA A 362 15.68 -2.73 -17.98
N MET A 363 16.19 -2.89 -19.19
CA MET A 363 17.61 -2.74 -19.50
C MET A 363 17.80 -1.98 -20.82
N LEU A 364 18.89 -1.23 -20.90
CA LEU A 364 19.35 -0.63 -22.14
C LEU A 364 20.11 -1.69 -22.97
N VAL A 365 19.69 -1.90 -24.21
CA VAL A 365 20.36 -2.77 -25.17
C VAL A 365 20.99 -1.91 -26.27
N ARG A 366 22.24 -2.22 -26.60
CA ARG A 366 23.02 -1.55 -27.64
C ARG A 366 23.45 -2.61 -28.65
N GLU A 367 22.92 -2.52 -29.86
CA GLU A 367 23.22 -3.42 -30.95
C GLU A 367 24.60 -3.11 -31.55
N PRO A 368 25.29 -4.11 -32.15
CA PRO A 368 26.60 -3.90 -32.79
C PRO A 368 26.59 -2.84 -33.91
N ASN A 369 25.43 -2.62 -34.55
CA ASN A 369 25.25 -1.61 -35.59
C ASN A 369 25.08 -0.17 -35.04
N GLY A 370 25.15 0.01 -33.71
CA GLY A 370 24.98 1.30 -33.04
C GLY A 370 23.54 1.67 -32.69
N GLY A 371 22.56 0.81 -33.00
CA GLY A 371 21.17 0.97 -32.59
C GLY A 371 20.98 0.79 -31.08
N GLU A 372 20.11 1.59 -30.48
CA GLU A 372 19.80 1.53 -29.04
C GLU A 372 18.30 1.42 -28.80
N PHE A 373 17.91 0.54 -27.89
CA PHE A 373 16.53 0.38 -27.44
C PHE A 373 16.50 -0.03 -25.97
N ILE A 374 15.34 0.08 -25.35
CA ILE A 374 15.11 -0.40 -23.98
C ILE A 374 14.23 -1.65 -24.06
N SER A 375 14.65 -2.72 -23.40
CA SER A 375 13.86 -3.95 -23.25
C SER A 375 13.36 -4.04 -21.81
N HIS A 376 12.04 -4.20 -21.62
CA HIS A 376 11.39 -4.38 -20.33
C HIS A 376 10.91 -5.83 -20.18
N ASN A 377 11.63 -6.60 -19.35
CA ASN A 377 11.59 -8.05 -19.33
C ASN A 377 10.70 -8.59 -18.19
N PHE A 378 9.95 -9.65 -18.50
CA PHE A 378 9.12 -10.42 -17.56
C PHE A 378 8.21 -9.54 -16.68
N GLY A 379 7.89 -9.96 -15.47
CA GLY A 379 6.96 -9.23 -14.61
C GLY A 379 5.53 -9.71 -14.79
N GLN A 380 4.58 -8.84 -14.48
CA GLN A 380 3.15 -9.11 -14.47
C GLN A 380 2.42 -8.13 -15.38
N GLY A 381 1.61 -8.65 -16.28
CA GLY A 381 0.67 -7.90 -17.12
C GLY A 381 -0.79 -8.15 -16.74
N PRO A 382 -1.74 -7.72 -17.59
CA PRO A 382 -3.17 -7.80 -17.30
C PRO A 382 -3.71 -9.22 -17.10
N VAL A 383 -3.12 -10.21 -17.77
CA VAL A 383 -3.56 -11.63 -17.75
C VAL A 383 -2.70 -12.54 -16.88
N GLY A 384 -1.69 -12.01 -16.18
CA GLY A 384 -0.83 -12.79 -15.31
C GLY A 384 0.65 -12.46 -15.46
N ARG A 385 1.51 -13.39 -15.02
CA ARG A 385 2.96 -13.28 -15.24
C ARG A 385 3.27 -13.42 -16.73
N MET A 386 4.20 -12.60 -17.21
CA MET A 386 4.55 -12.51 -18.63
C MET A 386 5.83 -13.32 -18.92
N ASN A 387 5.83 -14.00 -20.06
CA ASN A 387 7.00 -14.66 -20.63
C ASN A 387 7.47 -13.91 -21.88
N SER A 388 7.65 -12.60 -21.76
CA SER A 388 7.93 -11.71 -22.88
C SER A 388 8.75 -10.51 -22.46
N GLU A 389 9.25 -9.78 -23.45
CA GLU A 389 9.84 -8.45 -23.32
C GLU A 389 9.03 -7.40 -24.10
N ASP A 390 8.88 -6.22 -23.51
CA ASP A 390 8.38 -5.05 -24.24
C ASP A 390 9.55 -4.21 -24.71
N LEU A 391 9.55 -3.86 -25.99
CA LEU A 391 10.61 -3.09 -26.63
C LEU A 391 10.22 -1.64 -26.78
N TYR A 392 11.16 -0.76 -26.47
CA TYR A 392 10.98 0.67 -26.51
C TYR A 392 12.09 1.37 -27.29
N GLN A 393 11.67 2.23 -28.21
CA GLN A 393 12.54 3.02 -29.07
C GLN A 393 13.00 4.30 -28.36
N ILE A 394 14.29 4.61 -28.45
CA ILE A 394 14.91 5.81 -27.85
C ILE A 394 15.05 6.96 -28.87
N SER A 395 15.27 6.65 -30.15
CA SER A 395 15.50 7.64 -31.22
C SER A 395 14.48 7.48 -32.34
N SER A 396 14.32 8.48 -33.21
CA SER A 396 13.34 8.41 -34.31
C SER A 396 13.57 7.26 -35.33
N GLN A 397 14.76 6.65 -35.36
CA GLN A 397 15.07 5.55 -36.29
C GLN A 397 14.67 4.19 -35.67
N PRO A 398 13.81 3.40 -36.35
CA PRO A 398 13.41 2.10 -35.85
C PRO A 398 14.62 1.17 -35.78
N VAL A 399 14.85 0.55 -34.63
CA VAL A 399 15.73 -0.61 -34.50
C VAL A 399 14.87 -1.85 -34.67
N ALA A 400 15.30 -2.81 -35.48
CA ALA A 400 14.70 -4.13 -35.58
C ALA A 400 15.57 -5.10 -34.77
N PRO A 401 15.26 -5.33 -33.48
CA PRO A 401 16.11 -6.14 -32.62
C PRO A 401 16.03 -7.62 -32.99
N LEU A 402 17.13 -8.33 -32.73
CA LEU A 402 17.15 -9.78 -32.83
C LEU A 402 16.29 -10.39 -31.70
N PRO A 403 15.44 -11.40 -31.97
CA PRO A 403 14.67 -12.05 -30.92
C PRO A 403 15.59 -12.67 -29.86
N SER A 404 15.28 -12.44 -28.59
CA SER A 404 15.98 -13.07 -27.48
C SER A 404 15.88 -14.60 -27.56
N VAL A 405 17.02 -15.30 -27.44
CA VAL A 405 17.08 -16.78 -27.42
C VAL A 405 17.53 -17.32 -26.05
N ASN A 406 17.24 -18.60 -25.78
CA ASN A 406 17.58 -19.30 -24.53
C ASN A 406 17.02 -18.63 -23.26
N THR A 407 15.82 -18.10 -23.35
CA THR A 407 15.22 -17.21 -22.36
C THR A 407 14.87 -17.93 -21.05
N PRO A 408 15.03 -17.28 -19.89
CA PRO A 408 14.57 -17.81 -18.62
C PRO A 408 13.04 -17.89 -18.54
N SER A 409 12.53 -18.69 -17.60
CA SER A 409 11.09 -18.80 -17.34
C SER A 409 10.47 -17.51 -16.79
N ALA A 410 9.19 -17.28 -17.11
CA ALA A 410 8.37 -16.19 -16.59
C ALA A 410 8.48 -16.00 -15.06
N ARG A 411 8.74 -14.76 -14.63
CA ARG A 411 9.03 -14.42 -13.23
C ARG A 411 8.72 -12.96 -12.90
N VAL A 412 8.54 -12.66 -11.62
CA VAL A 412 8.43 -11.30 -11.08
C VAL A 412 9.49 -11.09 -9.99
N CYS A 413 9.77 -9.84 -9.64
CA CYS A 413 10.63 -9.48 -8.50
C CYS A 413 12.05 -10.06 -8.57
N HIS A 414 12.57 -10.24 -9.78
CA HIS A 414 13.98 -10.51 -10.09
C HIS A 414 14.74 -9.18 -10.23
N SER A 415 16.07 -9.22 -10.24
CA SER A 415 16.89 -8.06 -10.58
C SER A 415 17.47 -8.18 -11.99
N LEU A 416 17.60 -7.05 -12.70
CA LEU A 416 18.51 -6.90 -13.84
C LEU A 416 19.60 -5.91 -13.49
N THR A 417 20.87 -6.29 -13.66
CA THR A 417 22.02 -5.42 -13.34
C THR A 417 23.01 -5.43 -14.48
N ASP A 418 23.27 -4.25 -15.06
CA ASP A 418 24.27 -4.09 -16.11
C ASP A 418 25.69 -4.18 -15.54
N LEU A 419 26.42 -5.24 -15.89
CA LEU A 419 27.80 -5.49 -15.46
C LEU A 419 28.83 -4.94 -16.48
N GLY A 420 28.41 -4.06 -17.40
CA GLY A 420 29.29 -3.49 -18.41
C GLY A 420 29.62 -4.50 -19.50
N SER A 421 30.92 -4.79 -19.66
CA SER A 421 31.40 -5.71 -20.71
C SER A 421 30.96 -7.16 -20.51
N ALA A 422 30.59 -7.54 -19.28
CA ALA A 422 30.12 -8.89 -18.97
C ALA A 422 28.63 -9.13 -19.32
N GLY A 423 27.89 -8.10 -19.75
CA GLY A 423 26.46 -8.20 -20.08
C GLY A 423 25.54 -7.79 -18.93
N VAL A 424 24.27 -8.20 -18.99
CA VAL A 424 23.27 -7.90 -17.96
C VAL A 424 22.94 -9.15 -17.15
N LEU A 425 23.15 -9.10 -15.84
CA LEU A 425 22.83 -10.18 -14.92
C LEU A 425 21.34 -10.16 -14.55
N LEU A 426 20.64 -11.24 -14.83
CA LEU A 426 19.38 -11.61 -14.20
C LEU A 426 19.65 -12.51 -13.01
N ALA A 427 19.13 -12.14 -11.83
CA ALA A 427 19.22 -12.97 -10.63
C ALA A 427 17.84 -13.26 -10.02
N GLY A 428 17.57 -14.55 -9.78
CA GLY A 428 16.44 -15.04 -9.00
C GLY A 428 15.08 -14.58 -9.52
N GLY A 429 14.24 -14.11 -8.59
CA GLY A 429 12.82 -13.80 -8.81
C GLY A 429 11.91 -14.89 -8.27
N ARG A 430 10.63 -14.84 -8.63
CA ARG A 430 9.67 -15.87 -8.19
C ARG A 430 8.59 -16.17 -9.21
N ALA A 431 8.02 -17.37 -9.11
CA ALA A 431 6.74 -17.71 -9.71
C ALA A 431 5.59 -17.30 -8.78
N SER A 432 5.63 -17.76 -7.53
CA SER A 432 4.64 -17.45 -6.49
C SER A 432 5.37 -16.98 -5.23
N PRO A 433 4.69 -16.33 -4.26
CA PRO A 433 5.34 -15.94 -3.00
C PRO A 433 6.02 -17.11 -2.26
N SER A 434 5.56 -18.36 -2.50
CA SER A 434 6.13 -19.59 -1.94
C SER A 434 7.18 -20.26 -2.83
N THR A 435 7.41 -19.76 -4.06
CA THR A 435 8.27 -20.39 -5.07
C THR A 435 9.28 -19.38 -5.62
N ALA A 436 10.37 -19.20 -4.89
CA ALA A 436 11.51 -18.39 -5.31
C ALA A 436 12.40 -19.15 -6.31
N PHE A 437 13.05 -18.40 -7.18
CA PHE A 437 14.02 -18.88 -8.16
C PHE A 437 15.44 -18.62 -7.66
N GLY A 438 16.33 -19.59 -7.88
CA GLY A 438 17.77 -19.45 -7.64
C GLY A 438 18.60 -19.33 -8.92
N ASP A 439 18.00 -19.56 -10.08
CA ASP A 439 18.73 -19.51 -11.35
C ASP A 439 19.16 -18.09 -11.71
N CYS A 440 20.35 -17.98 -12.30
CA CYS A 440 20.93 -16.74 -12.79
C CYS A 440 21.26 -16.84 -14.27
N TRP A 441 21.13 -15.72 -14.97
CA TRP A 441 21.38 -15.64 -16.41
C TRP A 441 22.15 -14.37 -16.75
N LEU A 442 23.06 -14.46 -17.71
CA LEU A 442 23.73 -13.32 -18.32
C LEU A 442 23.12 -13.08 -19.70
N PHE A 443 22.64 -11.88 -19.93
CA PHE A 443 22.24 -11.43 -21.26
C PHE A 443 23.46 -10.88 -22.00
N ASN A 444 23.85 -11.59 -23.06
CA ASN A 444 24.88 -11.15 -23.98
C ASN A 444 24.29 -10.14 -24.95
N LYS A 445 24.69 -8.86 -24.80
CA LYS A 445 24.16 -7.74 -25.59
C LYS A 445 24.52 -7.83 -27.07
N GLN A 446 25.61 -8.51 -27.44
CA GLN A 446 26.05 -8.65 -28.83
C GLN A 446 25.32 -9.78 -29.56
N LEU A 447 24.95 -10.84 -28.85
CA LEU A 447 24.28 -12.02 -29.42
C LEU A 447 22.77 -11.99 -29.22
N SER A 448 22.25 -11.02 -28.45
CA SER A 448 20.86 -10.97 -28.00
C SER A 448 20.40 -12.33 -27.45
N ALA A 449 21.24 -12.91 -26.59
CA ALA A 449 21.08 -14.27 -26.08
C ALA A 449 21.22 -14.31 -24.57
N TRP A 450 20.36 -15.10 -23.92
CA TRP A 450 20.47 -15.41 -22.50
C TRP A 450 21.34 -16.65 -22.30
N GLU A 451 22.32 -16.56 -21.41
CA GLU A 451 23.20 -17.66 -21.06
C GLU A 451 23.09 -17.95 -19.56
N ARG A 452 22.81 -19.21 -19.20
CA ARG A 452 22.73 -19.58 -17.78
C ARG A 452 24.11 -19.48 -17.15
N THR A 453 24.18 -18.81 -16.00
CA THR A 453 25.42 -18.67 -15.20
C THR A 453 25.27 -19.38 -13.84
N LYS A 454 26.19 -19.15 -12.91
CA LYS A 454 26.16 -19.74 -11.58
C LYS A 454 24.92 -19.27 -10.81
N ASP A 455 24.09 -20.22 -10.41
CA ASP A 455 22.89 -20.00 -9.60
C ASP A 455 23.22 -19.37 -8.24
N LEU A 456 22.27 -18.63 -7.67
CA LEU A 456 22.32 -18.11 -6.31
C LEU A 456 22.51 -19.25 -5.31
N PRO A 457 23.29 -19.05 -4.23
CA PRO A 457 23.45 -20.05 -3.16
C PRO A 457 22.13 -20.43 -2.48
N VAL A 458 21.16 -19.52 -2.47
CA VAL A 458 19.78 -19.75 -2.03
C VAL A 458 18.81 -19.04 -2.99
N PRO A 459 17.63 -19.62 -3.31
CA PRO A 459 16.61 -18.95 -4.11
C PRO A 459 16.11 -17.65 -3.45
N LEU A 460 16.03 -16.56 -4.21
CA LEU A 460 15.65 -15.24 -3.68
C LEU A 460 14.78 -14.44 -4.65
N PHE A 461 13.82 -13.69 -4.10
CA PHE A 461 13.07 -12.64 -4.81
C PHE A 461 12.98 -11.38 -3.96
N ARG A 462 12.70 -10.22 -4.56
CA ARG A 462 12.70 -8.92 -3.86
C ARG A 462 14.04 -8.64 -3.14
N HIS A 463 15.13 -9.24 -3.60
CA HIS A 463 16.48 -8.88 -3.21
C HIS A 463 16.92 -7.66 -4.03
N SER A 464 18.01 -7.04 -3.60
CA SER A 464 18.55 -5.85 -4.29
C SER A 464 19.96 -6.14 -4.78
N VAL A 465 20.23 -5.79 -6.04
CA VAL A 465 21.54 -5.99 -6.66
C VAL A 465 22.04 -4.66 -7.20
N THR A 466 23.31 -4.35 -6.92
CA THR A 466 23.97 -3.13 -7.42
C THR A 466 25.30 -3.48 -8.07
N ARG A 467 25.61 -2.85 -9.19
CA ARG A 467 26.93 -2.94 -9.83
C ARG A 467 27.95 -2.23 -8.98
N LEU A 468 29.13 -2.81 -8.84
CA LEU A 468 30.24 -2.22 -8.08
C LEU A 468 31.07 -1.31 -8.98
N GLY A 469 30.76 -0.01 -8.91
CA GLY A 469 31.44 1.05 -9.67
C GLY A 469 31.45 0.78 -11.19
N SER A 470 32.62 0.89 -11.83
CA SER A 470 32.81 0.61 -13.26
C SER A 470 33.21 -0.84 -13.54
N SER A 471 33.30 -1.69 -12.52
CA SER A 471 33.72 -3.10 -12.65
C SER A 471 32.63 -3.99 -13.28
N THR A 472 32.95 -5.28 -13.47
CA THR A 472 31.99 -6.33 -13.86
C THR A 472 31.35 -7.05 -12.67
N LEU A 473 31.59 -6.57 -11.44
CA LEU A 473 31.14 -7.20 -10.21
C LEU A 473 29.80 -6.61 -9.75
N ALA A 474 29.04 -7.40 -8.99
CA ALA A 474 27.81 -6.95 -8.36
C ALA A 474 27.70 -7.41 -6.90
N LEU A 475 27.01 -6.61 -6.09
CA LEU A 475 26.67 -6.94 -4.71
C LEU A 475 25.16 -7.16 -4.61
N LEU A 476 24.77 -8.32 -4.06
CA LEU A 476 23.40 -8.66 -3.70
C LEU A 476 23.18 -8.48 -2.20
N ALA A 477 22.03 -7.95 -1.81
CA ALA A 477 21.59 -7.84 -0.42
C ALA A 477 20.18 -8.41 -0.21
N GLY A 478 20.07 -9.30 0.78
CA GLY A 478 18.80 -9.72 1.37
C GLY A 478 17.82 -10.38 0.39
N GLY A 479 16.54 -10.05 0.53
CA GLY A 479 15.43 -10.63 -0.23
C GLY A 479 14.70 -11.74 0.52
N ARG A 480 13.63 -12.24 -0.08
CA ARG A 480 12.80 -13.32 0.48
C ARG A 480 13.19 -14.66 -0.12
N LYS A 481 13.33 -15.68 0.72
CA LYS A 481 13.49 -17.08 0.30
C LYS A 481 12.13 -17.71 -0.02
N ASN A 482 11.10 -17.28 0.69
CA ASN A 482 9.70 -17.68 0.54
C ASN A 482 8.79 -16.61 1.21
N HIS A 483 7.50 -16.90 1.37
CA HIS A 483 6.51 -15.95 1.91
C HIS A 483 6.56 -15.73 3.43
N PHE A 484 7.51 -16.32 4.16
CA PHE A 484 7.70 -16.09 5.60
C PHE A 484 9.17 -15.84 6.00
N GLU A 485 10.14 -16.35 5.23
CA GLU A 485 11.57 -16.24 5.54
C GLU A 485 12.28 -15.17 4.72
N THR A 486 13.00 -14.27 5.41
CA THR A 486 13.82 -13.22 4.81
C THR A 486 15.30 -13.57 4.95
N SER A 487 16.08 -13.37 3.90
CA SER A 487 17.52 -13.57 3.93
C SER A 487 18.23 -12.38 4.58
N ALA A 488 19.18 -12.65 5.46
CA ALA A 488 20.13 -11.67 6.00
C ALA A 488 21.48 -11.72 5.27
N GLU A 489 21.57 -12.48 4.17
CA GLU A 489 22.83 -12.76 3.50
C GLU A 489 23.17 -11.72 2.41
N TYR A 490 24.47 -11.58 2.17
CA TYR A 490 25.05 -10.69 1.18
C TYR A 490 26.03 -11.48 0.32
N PHE A 491 25.96 -11.29 -1.00
CA PHE A 491 26.78 -12.04 -1.93
C PHE A 491 27.43 -11.12 -2.96
N LEU A 492 28.73 -11.33 -3.19
CA LEU A 492 29.48 -10.76 -4.30
C LEU A 492 29.35 -11.69 -5.50
N PHE A 493 28.90 -11.17 -6.63
CA PHE A 493 28.94 -11.87 -7.91
C PHE A 493 30.18 -11.44 -8.71
N ASP A 494 30.93 -12.43 -9.15
CA ASP A 494 31.96 -12.31 -10.17
C ASP A 494 31.56 -13.18 -11.37
N PRO A 495 31.47 -12.63 -12.61
CA PRO A 495 31.10 -13.43 -13.77
C PRO A 495 31.99 -14.65 -14.03
N ALA A 496 33.27 -14.62 -13.63
CA ALA A 496 34.21 -15.74 -13.80
C ALA A 496 34.11 -16.76 -12.66
N GLU A 497 33.99 -16.29 -11.42
CA GLU A 497 34.07 -17.15 -10.22
C GLU A 497 32.69 -17.53 -9.64
N GLY A 498 31.63 -16.84 -10.02
CA GLY A 498 30.29 -16.97 -9.47
C GLY A 498 30.06 -16.18 -8.19
N TRP A 499 29.11 -16.66 -7.36
CA TRP A 499 28.70 -16.02 -6.12
C TRP A 499 29.62 -16.39 -4.94
N LYS A 500 30.11 -15.37 -4.23
CA LYS A 500 30.88 -15.50 -2.98
C LYS A 500 30.10 -14.85 -1.85
N LYS A 501 29.92 -15.57 -0.75
CA LYS A 501 29.29 -15.02 0.46
C LYS A 501 30.22 -13.98 1.09
N CYS A 502 29.68 -12.83 1.46
CA CYS A 502 30.44 -11.80 2.15
C CYS A 502 30.52 -12.09 3.65
N HIS A 503 31.69 -11.85 4.24
CA HIS A 503 31.86 -11.78 5.68
C HIS A 503 31.36 -10.43 6.20
N VAL A 504 30.26 -10.44 6.95
CA VAL A 504 29.61 -9.20 7.43
C VAL A 504 30.02 -8.90 8.87
N GLN A 505 30.76 -7.80 9.08
CA GLN A 505 31.28 -7.43 10.41
C GLN A 505 30.21 -6.79 11.32
N SER A 506 29.23 -6.09 10.74
CA SER A 506 28.09 -5.49 11.43
C SER A 506 26.84 -5.73 10.61
N THR A 507 25.93 -6.57 11.10
CA THR A 507 24.82 -7.07 10.27
C THR A 507 23.58 -6.19 10.42
N PRO A 508 23.11 -5.52 9.34
CA PRO A 508 21.77 -4.95 9.31
C PRO A 508 20.71 -6.04 9.54
N PRO A 509 19.47 -5.69 9.93
CA PRO A 509 18.41 -6.69 10.01
C PRO A 509 18.19 -7.39 8.65
N ALA A 510 17.56 -8.57 8.66
CA ALA A 510 17.10 -9.22 7.44
C ALA A 510 16.07 -8.30 6.74
N LEU A 511 16.31 -8.00 5.47
CA LEU A 511 15.51 -7.04 4.71
C LEU A 511 15.16 -7.58 3.33
N TYR A 512 13.95 -7.27 2.85
CA TYR A 512 13.58 -7.42 1.44
C TYR A 512 13.02 -6.12 0.86
N SER A 513 13.15 -5.94 -0.45
CA SER A 513 12.80 -4.72 -1.19
C SER A 513 13.45 -3.46 -0.62
N ALA A 514 14.65 -3.59 -0.04
CA ALA A 514 15.47 -2.48 0.43
C ALA A 514 16.16 -1.78 -0.75
N THR A 515 16.51 -0.51 -0.60
CA THR A 515 17.33 0.18 -1.60
C THR A 515 18.81 -0.09 -1.31
N LEU A 516 19.50 -0.74 -2.25
CA LEU A 516 20.95 -0.96 -2.21
C LEU A 516 21.60 -0.25 -3.40
N VAL A 517 22.57 0.63 -3.13
CA VAL A 517 23.24 1.39 -4.21
C VAL A 517 24.72 1.55 -3.92
N CYS A 518 25.57 1.21 -4.89
CA CYS A 518 26.99 1.57 -4.89
C CYS A 518 27.13 3.04 -5.29
N VAL A 519 27.84 3.85 -4.48
CA VAL A 519 28.03 5.30 -4.72
C VAL A 519 29.48 5.65 -5.08
N GLY A 520 30.45 4.77 -4.79
CA GLY A 520 31.85 5.08 -5.09
C GLY A 520 32.79 3.90 -4.97
N GLU A 521 33.98 4.08 -5.54
CA GLU A 521 35.13 3.19 -5.47
C GLU A 521 36.20 3.82 -4.59
N VAL A 522 36.90 3.01 -3.80
CA VAL A 522 37.97 3.44 -2.91
C VAL A 522 39.20 2.61 -3.22
N GLY A 523 40.13 3.17 -3.98
CA GLY A 523 41.23 2.40 -4.57
C GLY A 523 40.71 1.41 -5.63
N SER A 524 41.38 0.27 -5.79
CA SER A 524 41.03 -0.73 -6.81
C SER A 524 40.22 -1.92 -6.31
N ARG A 525 40.09 -2.08 -4.99
CA ARG A 525 39.51 -3.27 -4.34
C ARG A 525 38.54 -2.98 -3.21
N ALA A 526 38.06 -1.74 -3.10
CA ALA A 526 37.00 -1.42 -2.16
C ALA A 526 35.92 -0.55 -2.78
N PHE A 527 34.69 -0.74 -2.32
CA PHE A 527 33.49 -0.07 -2.81
C PHE A 527 32.67 0.45 -1.64
N THR A 528 31.96 1.54 -1.85
CA THR A 528 31.09 2.13 -0.83
C THR A 528 29.71 2.41 -1.39
N GLY A 529 28.71 2.45 -0.50
CA GLY A 529 27.35 2.70 -0.89
C GLY A 529 26.38 2.88 0.26
N ILE A 530 25.09 2.85 -0.06
CA ILE A 530 23.99 2.98 0.90
C ILE A 530 23.08 1.76 0.89
N LEU A 531 22.50 1.48 2.05
CA LEU A 531 21.39 0.55 2.26
C LEU A 531 20.31 1.28 3.06
N SER A 532 19.09 1.38 2.53
CA SER A 532 17.98 2.09 3.18
C SER A 532 16.64 1.41 2.95
N GLY A 533 15.73 1.54 3.90
CA GLY A 533 14.37 1.04 3.77
C GLY A 533 14.30 -0.48 3.72
N GLY A 534 13.35 -0.98 2.93
CA GLY A 534 12.97 -2.39 2.90
C GLY A 534 12.08 -2.78 4.07
N SER A 535 11.48 -3.97 3.95
CA SER A 535 10.64 -4.54 5.00
C SER A 535 11.45 -5.45 5.90
N LEU A 536 11.18 -5.35 7.20
CA LEU A 536 11.55 -6.33 8.21
C LEU A 536 10.66 -7.58 8.10
N GLU A 537 11.02 -8.64 8.82
CA GLU A 537 10.24 -9.90 8.88
C GLU A 537 8.82 -9.71 9.43
N ASP A 538 8.60 -8.72 10.29
CA ASP A 538 7.26 -8.40 10.80
C ASP A 538 6.49 -7.44 9.89
N SER A 539 6.90 -7.29 8.62
CA SER A 539 6.23 -6.47 7.61
C SER A 539 6.13 -4.98 7.95
N VAL A 540 7.09 -4.45 8.74
CA VAL A 540 7.27 -3.01 9.00
C VAL A 540 8.48 -2.50 8.21
N ILE A 541 8.41 -1.24 7.74
CA ILE A 541 9.50 -0.62 6.98
C ILE A 541 10.65 -0.27 7.91
N ASN A 542 11.84 -0.77 7.60
CA ASN A 542 13.06 -0.41 8.32
C ASN A 542 13.40 1.07 8.12
N GLN A 543 13.33 1.84 9.21
CA GLN A 543 13.64 3.27 9.22
C GLN A 543 15.15 3.58 9.30
N LYS A 544 16.01 2.57 9.44
CA LYS A 544 17.45 2.77 9.57
C LYS A 544 18.12 2.90 8.20
N LEU A 545 18.98 3.91 8.10
CA LEU A 545 19.87 4.14 6.96
C LEU A 545 21.28 3.66 7.31
N TYR A 546 21.94 3.00 6.37
CA TYR A 546 23.32 2.54 6.52
C TYR A 546 24.17 3.01 5.35
N THR A 547 25.41 3.40 5.63
CA THR A 547 26.48 3.37 4.64
C THR A 547 27.21 2.05 4.76
N TRP A 548 27.62 1.46 3.65
CA TRP A 548 28.40 0.22 3.63
C TRP A 548 29.74 0.41 2.93
N ARG A 549 30.71 -0.41 3.33
CA ARG A 549 32.01 -0.55 2.67
C ARG A 549 32.29 -2.04 2.44
N LEU A 550 32.52 -2.40 1.19
CA LEU A 550 32.91 -3.73 0.75
C LEU A 550 34.41 -3.71 0.40
N ASP A 551 35.19 -4.60 0.99
CA ASP A 551 36.60 -4.84 0.67
C ASP A 551 36.76 -6.23 0.05
N ILE A 552 37.37 -6.30 -1.12
CA ILE A 552 37.59 -7.53 -1.89
C ILE A 552 39.10 -7.84 -2.04
N SER A 553 39.93 -7.29 -1.15
CA SER A 553 41.38 -7.51 -1.18
C SER A 553 41.76 -8.93 -0.76
N GLU A 554 40.98 -9.52 0.14
CA GLU A 554 41.12 -10.89 0.64
C GLU A 554 40.24 -11.88 -0.13
N PRO A 555 40.52 -13.21 -0.07
CA PRO A 555 39.71 -14.23 -0.74
C PRO A 555 38.23 -14.22 -0.31
N GLU A 556 37.97 -13.93 0.96
CA GLU A 556 36.62 -13.75 1.51
C GLU A 556 36.29 -12.25 1.53
N PRO A 557 35.29 -11.78 0.76
CA PRO A 557 34.98 -10.36 0.68
C PRO A 557 34.36 -9.87 2.00
N VAL A 558 34.89 -8.79 2.55
CA VAL A 558 34.48 -8.24 3.85
C VAL A 558 33.55 -7.07 3.66
N LEU A 559 32.35 -7.15 4.24
CA LEU A 559 31.33 -6.10 4.19
C LEU A 559 31.11 -5.52 5.58
N SER A 560 31.22 -4.19 5.70
CA SER A 560 30.99 -3.45 6.94
C SER A 560 29.89 -2.42 6.75
N PHE A 561 29.04 -2.26 7.76
CA PHE A 561 27.96 -1.28 7.77
C PHE A 561 28.13 -0.29 8.92
N GLN A 562 27.81 0.96 8.64
CA GLN A 562 27.69 2.00 9.65
C GLN A 562 26.30 2.63 9.54
N GLN A 563 25.52 2.52 10.61
CA GLN A 563 24.22 3.19 10.69
C GLN A 563 24.44 4.70 10.68
N ARG A 564 23.66 5.42 9.86
CA ARG A 564 23.68 6.87 9.74
C ARG A 564 22.38 7.47 10.25
N ILE A 565 22.51 8.62 10.86
CA ILE A 565 21.39 9.50 11.17
C ILE A 565 21.55 10.69 10.22
N PRO A 566 20.62 10.91 9.27
CA PRO A 566 20.65 12.08 8.42
C PRO A 566 20.77 13.36 9.26
N LYS A 567 21.68 14.27 8.88
CA LYS A 567 21.95 15.50 9.65
C LYS A 567 20.75 16.46 9.63
N ASP A 568 19.99 16.42 8.55
CA ASP A 568 18.77 17.21 8.39
C ASP A 568 17.62 16.50 9.12
N ARG A 569 17.43 16.84 10.41
CA ARG A 569 16.30 16.34 11.21
C ARG A 569 14.92 16.67 10.60
N GLY A 570 14.88 17.62 9.66
CA GLY A 570 13.68 18.02 8.92
C GLY A 570 13.36 17.15 7.72
N LEU A 571 14.18 16.13 7.38
CA LEU A 571 13.85 15.22 6.30
C LEU A 571 12.82 14.19 6.76
N PRO A 572 11.62 14.13 6.14
CA PRO A 572 10.64 13.12 6.47
C PRO A 572 11.23 11.72 6.30
N GLY A 573 10.61 10.71 6.91
CA GLY A 573 10.91 9.27 6.74
C GLY A 573 10.88 8.74 5.29
N ALA A 574 10.92 9.63 4.30
CA ALA A 574 10.96 9.40 2.87
C ALA A 574 12.27 8.78 2.35
N LEU A 575 13.35 8.67 3.14
CA LEU A 575 14.54 7.90 2.72
C LEU A 575 14.36 6.39 2.90
N ALA A 576 13.58 6.00 3.91
CA ALA A 576 13.31 4.62 4.23
C ALA A 576 12.09 4.15 3.45
N ARG A 577 12.33 3.62 2.25
CA ARG A 577 11.28 3.19 1.33
C ARG A 577 11.25 1.68 1.12
N LEU A 578 10.06 1.16 0.89
CA LEU A 578 9.84 -0.19 0.38
C LEU A 578 9.49 -0.11 -1.11
N GLY A 579 10.17 -0.90 -1.93
CA GLY A 579 9.83 -1.04 -3.36
C GLY A 579 10.20 0.19 -4.21
N SER A 580 11.10 1.04 -3.72
CA SER A 580 11.66 2.16 -4.48
C SER A 580 12.71 1.70 -5.49
N SER A 581 12.89 2.49 -6.54
CA SER A 581 14.02 2.37 -7.46
C SER A 581 15.10 3.40 -7.12
N ALA A 582 16.37 3.04 -7.28
CA ALA A 582 17.46 3.98 -7.10
C ALA A 582 18.51 3.82 -8.20
N ILE A 583 18.96 4.93 -8.76
CA ILE A 583 19.91 4.94 -9.88
C ILE A 583 21.00 5.98 -9.67
N GLN A 584 22.24 5.60 -9.98
CA GLN A 584 23.38 6.53 -9.96
C GLN A 584 23.42 7.38 -11.22
N SER A 585 23.71 8.67 -11.05
CA SER A 585 23.93 9.60 -12.15
C SER A 585 24.82 10.76 -11.73
N LEU A 586 25.94 10.94 -12.44
CA LEU A 586 26.79 12.13 -12.34
C LEU A 586 27.18 12.50 -10.89
N GLY A 587 27.46 11.50 -10.04
CA GLY A 587 27.85 11.68 -8.63
C GLY A 587 26.67 11.85 -7.64
N TYR A 588 25.44 11.61 -8.10
CA TYR A 588 24.23 11.67 -7.29
C TYR A 588 23.45 10.35 -7.39
N THR A 589 22.62 10.09 -6.37
CA THR A 589 21.62 9.02 -6.40
C THR A 589 20.25 9.63 -6.62
N LEU A 590 19.51 9.21 -7.63
CA LEU A 590 18.08 9.49 -7.74
C LEU A 590 17.32 8.36 -7.04
N LEU A 591 16.51 8.68 -6.04
CA LEU A 591 15.60 7.73 -5.38
C LEU A 591 14.17 8.02 -5.83
N LEU A 592 13.51 7.01 -6.40
CA LEU A 592 12.22 7.12 -7.07
C LEU A 592 11.18 6.19 -6.45
N GLY A 593 9.99 6.72 -6.18
CA GLY A 593 8.80 5.95 -5.81
C GLY A 593 8.96 5.15 -4.51
N GLY A 594 8.23 4.04 -4.40
CA GLY A 594 8.16 3.26 -3.16
C GLY A 594 7.08 3.77 -2.20
N VAL A 595 6.89 3.04 -1.10
CA VAL A 595 6.03 3.43 0.02
C VAL A 595 6.86 3.70 1.27
N ILE A 596 6.35 4.55 2.17
CA ILE A 596 7.01 4.97 3.41
C ILE A 596 6.22 4.50 4.62
N GLU A 597 6.75 4.68 5.84
CA GLU A 597 6.06 4.28 7.06
C GLU A 597 4.86 5.17 7.36
N GLY A 598 3.74 4.55 7.77
CA GLY A 598 2.59 5.21 8.37
C GLY A 598 1.67 5.95 7.39
N VAL A 599 2.20 6.62 6.37
CA VAL A 599 1.35 7.37 5.44
C VAL A 599 1.73 7.16 3.98
N GLN A 600 0.86 7.66 3.10
CA GLN A 600 1.12 7.73 1.67
C GLN A 600 2.35 8.61 1.40
N LEU A 601 3.26 8.15 0.52
CA LEU A 601 4.38 8.97 0.05
C LEU A 601 3.82 10.23 -0.65
N PRO A 602 4.07 11.44 -0.12
CA PRO A 602 3.64 12.67 -0.78
C PRO A 602 4.31 12.82 -2.15
N SER A 603 3.55 13.27 -3.14
CA SER A 603 4.01 13.51 -4.53
C SER A 603 5.30 14.33 -4.62
N VAL A 604 5.48 15.33 -3.75
CA VAL A 604 6.70 16.16 -3.68
C VAL A 604 7.98 15.38 -3.34
N TYR A 605 7.86 14.14 -2.89
CA TYR A 605 8.97 13.24 -2.59
C TYR A 605 9.02 12.05 -3.55
N ASP A 606 8.25 12.02 -4.63
CA ASP A 606 8.29 10.91 -5.59
C ASP A 606 9.72 10.69 -6.11
N ILE A 607 10.44 11.77 -6.42
CA ILE A 607 11.83 11.74 -6.85
C ILE A 607 12.67 12.67 -5.97
N ILE A 608 13.63 12.10 -5.24
CA ILE A 608 14.60 12.86 -4.45
C ILE A 608 16.03 12.57 -4.89
N VAL A 609 16.87 13.59 -4.79
CA VAL A 609 18.29 13.53 -5.17
C VAL A 609 19.14 13.45 -3.91
N LEU A 610 19.95 12.40 -3.82
CA LEU A 610 20.87 12.18 -2.72
C LEU A 610 22.29 12.50 -3.16
N LYS A 611 23.02 13.17 -2.28
CA LYS A 611 24.48 13.24 -2.33
C LYS A 611 25.04 12.43 -1.17
N THR A 612 25.90 11.49 -1.51
CA THR A 612 26.50 10.56 -0.54
C THR A 612 28.01 10.71 -0.53
N THR A 613 28.58 10.72 0.66
CA THR A 613 30.01 10.51 0.91
C THR A 613 30.18 9.25 1.76
N GLU A 614 31.42 8.80 1.99
CA GLU A 614 31.66 7.63 2.87
C GLU A 614 31.01 7.77 4.25
N THR A 615 30.89 9.00 4.76
CA THR A 615 30.45 9.30 6.12
C THR A 615 29.08 9.93 6.22
N ASP A 616 28.47 10.36 5.11
CA ASP A 616 27.30 11.24 5.13
C ASP A 616 26.35 10.96 3.96
N VAL A 617 25.04 11.08 4.20
CA VAL A 617 24.00 10.96 3.19
C VAL A 617 23.06 12.14 3.36
N ARG A 618 22.92 12.95 2.32
CA ARG A 618 22.07 14.15 2.35
C ARG A 618 21.13 14.16 1.17
N VAL A 619 19.90 14.62 1.39
CA VAL A 619 19.00 14.97 0.30
C VAL A 619 19.28 16.40 -0.10
N VAL A 620 19.65 16.59 -1.35
CA VAL A 620 20.08 17.90 -1.86
C VAL A 620 18.99 18.58 -2.69
N ALA A 621 17.99 17.81 -3.13
CA ALA A 621 16.91 18.30 -3.98
C ALA A 621 15.73 17.33 -4.02
N ARG A 622 14.55 17.85 -4.32
CA ARG A 622 13.43 17.10 -4.91
C ARG A 622 13.30 17.46 -6.40
N LEU A 623 12.87 16.51 -7.23
CA LEU A 623 12.67 16.71 -8.67
C LEU A 623 11.18 16.64 -9.00
N ASP A 624 10.66 17.74 -9.56
CA ASP A 624 9.30 17.81 -10.08
C ASP A 624 9.35 17.61 -11.60
N GLY A 625 8.85 16.47 -12.08
CA GLY A 625 8.70 16.23 -13.51
C GLY A 625 7.69 17.20 -14.12
N THR A 626 8.06 17.99 -15.12
CA THR A 626 7.16 18.97 -15.76
C THR A 626 7.12 18.89 -17.26
N ASP A 627 5.95 19.17 -17.83
CA ASP A 627 5.74 19.39 -19.26
C ASP A 627 5.08 20.76 -19.52
N SER A 628 4.49 20.95 -20.70
CA SER A 628 3.74 22.18 -21.05
C SER A 628 2.40 22.33 -20.34
N SER A 629 1.88 21.27 -19.72
CA SER A 629 0.58 21.24 -19.02
C SER A 629 0.72 21.38 -17.50
N GLY A 630 1.90 21.08 -16.94
CA GLY A 630 2.19 21.23 -15.52
C GLY A 630 3.11 20.13 -15.00
N VAL A 631 2.92 19.76 -13.73
CA VAL A 631 3.65 18.66 -13.10
C VAL A 631 3.08 17.33 -13.59
N MET A 632 3.92 16.50 -14.18
CA MET A 632 3.61 15.13 -14.55
C MET A 632 4.09 14.17 -13.46
N ARG A 633 3.20 13.26 -13.07
CA ARG A 633 3.46 12.30 -12.00
C ARG A 633 3.40 10.85 -12.50
N PRO A 634 4.54 10.19 -12.74
CA PRO A 634 4.59 8.77 -13.03
C PRO A 634 4.11 7.94 -11.83
N PHE A 635 3.44 6.82 -12.07
CA PHE A 635 3.08 5.89 -11.01
C PHE A 635 4.22 4.88 -10.77
N LEU A 636 4.96 5.08 -9.67
CA LEU A 636 6.24 4.41 -9.43
C LEU A 636 6.14 3.11 -8.60
N MET A 637 5.01 2.39 -8.73
CA MET A 637 4.78 1.12 -8.03
C MET A 637 5.03 -0.05 -8.98
N GLY A 638 6.11 -0.78 -8.73
CA GLY A 638 6.54 -1.87 -9.61
C GLY A 638 6.93 -1.42 -11.02
N SER A 639 7.25 -0.13 -11.20
CA SER A 639 7.85 0.39 -12.43
C SER A 639 9.33 0.04 -12.52
N SER A 640 9.92 0.24 -13.69
CA SER A 640 11.37 0.13 -13.90
C SER A 640 11.94 1.46 -14.38
N VAL A 641 13.18 1.76 -13.96
CA VAL A 641 13.88 3.01 -14.30
C VAL A 641 15.20 2.68 -14.96
N VAL A 642 15.44 3.25 -16.15
CA VAL A 642 16.65 2.97 -16.95
C VAL A 642 17.33 4.27 -17.33
N HIS A 643 18.64 4.36 -17.11
CA HIS A 643 19.48 5.43 -17.66
C HIS A 643 19.89 5.08 -19.10
N TYR A 644 19.60 5.98 -20.05
CA TYR A 644 19.88 5.74 -21.47
C TYR A 644 20.82 6.75 -22.12
N GLY A 645 21.60 7.49 -21.30
CA GLY A 645 22.67 8.39 -21.77
C GLY A 645 22.34 9.87 -21.55
N ASP A 646 23.39 10.70 -21.50
CA ASP A 646 23.32 12.18 -21.33
C ASP A 646 22.46 12.67 -20.15
N GLY A 647 22.40 11.90 -19.07
CA GLY A 647 21.55 12.20 -17.91
C GLY A 647 20.06 12.02 -18.20
N LYS A 648 19.69 11.26 -19.24
CA LYS A 648 18.30 10.94 -19.59
C LYS A 648 17.87 9.60 -19.00
N PHE A 649 16.64 9.55 -18.52
CA PHE A 649 16.06 8.42 -17.79
C PHE A 649 14.69 8.06 -18.33
N ALA A 650 14.45 6.77 -18.46
CA ALA A 650 13.17 6.18 -18.80
C ALA A 650 12.47 5.70 -17.53
N ILE A 651 11.16 5.89 -17.43
CA ILE A 651 10.31 5.23 -16.44
C ILE A 651 9.28 4.41 -17.23
N LEU A 652 9.33 3.10 -17.05
CA LEU A 652 8.55 2.14 -17.80
C LEU A 652 7.66 1.31 -16.87
N GLY A 653 6.43 1.06 -17.32
CA GLY A 653 5.47 0.24 -16.62
C GLY A 653 5.05 0.78 -15.24
N GLY A 654 4.63 -0.13 -14.37
CA GLY A 654 4.04 0.15 -13.08
C GLY A 654 2.53 -0.04 -13.07
N GLY A 655 2.00 -0.32 -11.88
CA GLY A 655 0.58 -0.58 -11.70
C GLY A 655 0.22 -1.21 -10.36
N ALA A 656 -1.04 -1.11 -9.99
CA ALA A 656 -1.59 -1.63 -8.74
C ALA A 656 -2.99 -2.19 -8.97
N THR A 657 -3.34 -3.28 -8.27
CA THR A 657 -4.70 -3.84 -8.28
C THR A 657 -5.70 -2.99 -7.49
N CYS A 658 -5.20 -1.96 -6.80
CA CYS A 658 -5.94 -1.01 -5.97
C CYS A 658 -6.96 -1.71 -5.07
N TYR A 659 -6.49 -2.71 -4.32
CA TYR A 659 -7.30 -3.43 -3.32
C TYR A 659 -8.58 -4.07 -3.92
N ALA A 660 -8.44 -4.63 -5.13
CA ALA A 660 -9.53 -5.23 -5.91
C ALA A 660 -10.65 -4.27 -6.34
N MET A 661 -10.43 -2.95 -6.29
CA MET A 661 -11.37 -1.94 -6.78
C MET A 661 -11.27 -1.75 -8.30
N GLY A 662 -10.14 -2.15 -8.88
CA GLY A 662 -9.81 -2.06 -10.30
C GLY A 662 -8.30 -2.00 -10.45
N THR A 663 -7.74 -2.58 -11.50
CA THR A 663 -6.29 -2.47 -11.72
C THR A 663 -5.97 -1.16 -12.43
N PHE A 664 -5.13 -0.34 -11.81
CA PHE A 664 -4.51 0.80 -12.46
C PHE A 664 -3.22 0.34 -13.15
N TRP A 665 -3.07 0.72 -14.41
CA TRP A 665 -1.85 0.55 -15.18
C TRP A 665 -1.32 1.93 -15.56
N THR A 666 -0.01 2.11 -15.51
CA THR A 666 0.62 3.35 -15.98
C THR A 666 0.24 3.60 -17.45
N PRO A 667 -0.25 4.80 -17.81
CA PRO A 667 -0.86 5.06 -19.11
C PRO A 667 0.15 5.20 -20.27
N GLY A 668 1.45 5.21 -19.98
CA GLY A 668 2.50 5.45 -20.96
C GLY A 668 3.90 5.31 -20.40
N SER A 669 4.88 5.48 -21.26
CA SER A 669 6.29 5.59 -20.89
C SER A 669 6.65 7.05 -20.63
N TYR A 670 7.55 7.28 -19.67
CA TYR A 670 8.04 8.62 -19.35
C TYR A 670 9.53 8.71 -19.62
N SER A 671 9.97 9.87 -20.08
CA SER A 671 11.37 10.24 -20.23
C SER A 671 11.64 11.55 -19.51
N PHE A 672 12.71 11.62 -18.71
CA PHE A 672 13.12 12.87 -18.05
C PHE A 672 14.64 13.04 -18.11
N ARG A 673 15.12 14.28 -17.93
CA ARG A 673 16.56 14.59 -17.94
C ARG A 673 17.01 15.24 -16.64
N PHE A 674 17.98 14.61 -15.97
CA PHE A 674 18.63 15.17 -14.79
C PHE A 674 20.00 15.75 -15.16
N ASP A 675 20.16 17.06 -14.95
CA ASP A 675 21.44 17.77 -15.06
C ASP A 675 21.84 18.36 -13.70
N PRO A 676 22.89 17.86 -13.04
CA PRO A 676 23.36 18.38 -11.77
C PRO A 676 23.73 19.87 -11.78
N LYS A 677 24.07 20.45 -12.95
CA LYS A 677 24.36 21.89 -13.04
C LYS A 677 23.18 22.73 -12.60
N LEU A 678 21.96 22.25 -12.82
CA LEU A 678 20.73 22.92 -12.39
C LEU A 678 20.63 23.00 -10.86
N LEU A 679 21.24 22.05 -10.12
CA LEU A 679 21.24 22.08 -8.64
C LEU A 679 22.02 23.27 -8.07
N THR A 680 22.98 23.80 -8.84
CA THR A 680 23.82 24.94 -8.42
C THR A 680 23.32 26.30 -8.90
N GLN A 681 22.36 26.31 -9.83
CA GLN A 681 21.78 27.54 -10.36
C GLN A 681 20.54 27.91 -9.55
N HIS A 682 20.71 28.80 -8.56
CA HIS A 682 19.56 29.49 -7.98
C HIS A 682 18.94 30.38 -9.06
N SER A 683 17.76 30.00 -9.56
CA SER A 683 16.90 30.86 -10.38
C SER A 683 17.57 31.49 -11.62
N SER A 684 17.67 30.76 -12.72
CA SER A 684 17.58 31.37 -14.04
C SER A 684 16.87 30.41 -14.97
N GLY A 685 15.85 30.86 -15.68
CA GLY A 685 14.89 30.06 -16.46
C GLY A 685 15.46 29.37 -17.70
N GLN A 686 16.67 28.78 -17.62
CA GLN A 686 17.15 27.83 -18.62
C GLN A 686 16.42 26.50 -18.42
N THR A 687 15.33 26.32 -19.16
CA THR A 687 14.70 25.02 -19.32
C THR A 687 15.67 24.13 -20.08
N ALA A 688 16.18 23.07 -19.41
CA ALA A 688 16.91 22.03 -20.12
C ALA A 688 16.06 21.49 -21.28
N SER A 689 16.69 21.11 -22.39
CA SER A 689 15.97 20.57 -23.54
C SER A 689 15.16 19.35 -23.11
N ARG A 690 13.87 19.33 -23.49
CA ARG A 690 12.99 18.18 -23.22
C ARG A 690 13.56 16.93 -23.90
N PRO A 691 13.61 15.78 -23.20
CA PRO A 691 14.02 14.54 -23.84
C PRO A 691 12.99 14.13 -24.90
N GLU A 692 13.45 13.49 -25.98
CA GLU A 692 12.53 12.84 -26.92
C GLU A 692 11.72 11.76 -26.19
N PRO A 693 10.42 11.59 -26.55
CA PRO A 693 9.57 10.57 -25.95
C PRO A 693 10.09 9.18 -26.27
N ILE A 694 10.21 8.35 -25.24
CA ILE A 694 10.44 6.91 -25.43
C ILE A 694 9.15 6.27 -25.92
N GLN A 695 9.22 5.59 -27.05
CA GLN A 695 8.03 5.03 -27.71
C GLN A 695 8.00 3.51 -27.59
N TYR A 696 6.88 2.97 -27.12
CA TYR A 696 6.62 1.53 -27.19
C TYR A 696 6.58 1.08 -28.66
N GLN A 697 7.28 -0.01 -28.97
CA GLN A 697 7.30 -0.60 -30.31
C GLN A 697 6.42 -1.85 -30.36
N GLU A 698 6.82 -2.91 -29.66
CA GLU A 698 6.16 -4.21 -29.69
C GLU A 698 6.46 -5.03 -28.43
N THR A 699 5.69 -6.10 -28.24
CA THR A 699 5.98 -7.14 -27.23
C THR A 699 6.47 -8.38 -27.99
N ILE A 700 7.64 -8.88 -27.61
CA ILE A 700 8.18 -10.14 -28.12
C ILE A 700 7.93 -11.23 -27.08
N GLU A 701 7.10 -12.22 -27.43
CA GLU A 701 6.91 -13.43 -26.62
C GLU A 701 8.13 -14.34 -26.73
N PHE A 702 8.64 -14.79 -25.59
CA PHE A 702 9.71 -15.77 -25.55
C PHE A 702 9.15 -17.15 -25.92
N SER A 703 9.66 -17.72 -27.01
CA SER A 703 9.25 -19.04 -27.48
C SER A 703 9.74 -20.15 -26.52
N GLU A 704 8.88 -21.12 -26.22
CA GLU A 704 9.29 -22.36 -25.54
C GLU A 704 10.17 -23.19 -26.49
N GLY A 705 11.47 -22.87 -26.50
CA GLY A 705 12.55 -23.72 -27.00
C GLY A 705 12.36 -24.37 -28.38
N GLU A 706 12.53 -23.60 -29.46
CA GLU A 706 13.13 -24.20 -30.66
C GLU A 706 14.64 -24.29 -30.44
N LYS A 707 15.14 -25.49 -30.12
CA LYS A 707 16.55 -25.81 -30.29
C LYS A 707 16.88 -25.59 -31.76
N ARG A 708 17.64 -24.53 -32.10
CA ARG A 708 18.26 -24.49 -33.43
C ARG A 708 19.20 -25.68 -33.58
N PRO A 709 19.25 -26.33 -34.75
CA PRO A 709 20.28 -27.32 -35.02
C PRO A 709 21.64 -26.63 -34.87
N VAL A 710 22.54 -27.28 -34.16
CA VAL A 710 23.96 -26.91 -34.20
C VAL A 710 24.44 -27.26 -35.61
N GLU A 711 24.75 -26.24 -36.42
CA GLU A 711 25.63 -26.40 -37.59
C GLU A 711 27.07 -26.09 -37.19
#